data_AF-A0A212J9I1-F1
#
_entry.id   AF-A0A212J9I1-F1
#
_cell.length_a   1.000
_cell.length_b   1.000
_cell.length_c   1.000
_cell.angle_alpha   90.00
_cell.angle_beta   90.00
_cell.angle_gamma   90.00
#
_symmetry.space_group_name_H-M   'P 1'
#
loop_
_entity.id
_entity.type
_entity.pdbx_description
1 polymer ?
#
loop_
_entity_poly.entity_id
_entity_poly.type
_entity_poly.pdbx_seq_one_letter_code
_entity_poly.pdbx_strand_id
1 'polypeptide(L)'
;MNQSPLHFDKEDYDLLEMVNDILTREQKRSRDEQLFAPELHPHGIKEMAVAREILVAYSVINLLDSLEAGEASDRILALRSLHDEVLYTAASSFRYNTGRVLIQIMKDLVRAHGDEDRQLMLARDFRAASTGKRRIIRAMLKRYHLLEMPEDWDQLTFDNHVHDANTKGRKTPTHLIMDAWIKGLKQLTVIHYNFVEPRAVQELMQAAEIMGIDVRIGVEFKARFRGRYIDFIWEPIGLDGAKGMTEFLEEDAMRQLMHDGRSASAFMAQYVFSMLERYNAVHREDLAALFGIGLPVISLNEFLAFVAAGQPSLEHLAELIYKQMFPLMHENLPRLREQYANAATEEERAFIKALVKLMRDLHPELIMESYFTPAKNPDLLNPEVPSDVPETPEFLKTTAQELVARLNAVRPMSRIILTLSGLRTEDALELLYTCEGRITHLELFNLKDFVTGKMPHYKPITELMYAINQGSAFVLKRMIRGIIRDYSEFTGHAGGERRELLTKILRNIPRLQSFYKKAPLKTRVGSDSTSRSYRLHGMGFAFIASLPKPSQKSIRDPKDFLREVIPLRTEIDSVYTYSEPAQRGVSTFKQMAGKFLRKIPGFSLFGCNKKHSWVPRTSTTRHAESKDASIATLGGFQREMPDVIHLETREGTKPKLNSSYLNTKISNSLKVLVGFSLTLAVFSFTQQWWVLAWFGAPIWFAITGLRNIVQSVLGGGGLRRTPLLRWNDYVSWSRICDSLLYTGISVPLLELVLRWGVLGQVFGITAVTNPVLFYTIISAANGMYIASHNLYRGLPREAIVGNLFRSVLAIPLALVYNTVLITLVTVFDVSGGLELLIAGSAIVSKAASDTVAGVIEGIGDQNTNLRTRNWDYTYKLSQLFSCLARLEVLLPEEDVLDLLRKDKDRQPLMAVEIYLLQDAIIIHSLDLMYFWMYQPRARTLLTRLFREMTVEERTTFVLSQAILVRTKEISRMFVDGILGNNFSKPLAFFLDSHAQYLADISQASGVRIPEK
;
A
#
# COMPACT_ATOMS: atom_id res chain seq x y z
N MET A 1 -31.32 -5.63 -12.40
CA MET A 1 -31.05 -6.11 -11.02
C MET A 1 -32.25 -5.80 -10.12
N ASN A 2 -32.77 -6.78 -9.37
CA ASN A 2 -33.84 -6.54 -8.39
C ASN A 2 -33.24 -5.88 -7.12
N GLN A 3 -33.64 -4.63 -6.84
CA GLN A 3 -33.18 -3.91 -5.65
C GLN A 3 -33.82 -4.49 -4.39
N SER A 4 -33.01 -4.89 -3.41
CA SER A 4 -33.52 -5.25 -2.09
C SER A 4 -33.82 -3.98 -1.29
N PRO A 5 -35.05 -3.79 -0.77
CA PRO A 5 -35.37 -2.63 0.04
C PRO A 5 -34.73 -2.69 1.45
N LEU A 6 -34.26 -3.87 1.89
CA LEU A 6 -33.72 -4.10 3.23
C LEU A 6 -32.18 -4.05 3.28
N HIS A 7 -31.52 -4.53 2.22
CA HIS A 7 -30.08 -4.70 2.14
C HIS A 7 -29.49 -3.89 0.98
N PHE A 8 -28.28 -3.36 1.18
CA PHE A 8 -27.56 -2.50 0.24
C PHE A 8 -28.23 -1.14 0.00
N ASP A 9 -27.44 -0.16 -0.40
CA ASP A 9 -27.90 1.17 -0.80
C ASP A 9 -27.99 1.25 -2.33
N LYS A 10 -28.77 2.21 -2.84
CA LYS A 10 -28.88 2.45 -4.29
C LYS A 10 -27.50 2.62 -4.93
N GLU A 11 -26.60 3.34 -4.28
CA GLU A 11 -25.29 3.62 -4.88
C GLU A 11 -24.34 2.40 -4.81
N ASP A 12 -24.68 1.33 -4.07
CA ASP A 12 -23.97 0.04 -4.19
C ASP A 12 -24.32 -0.63 -5.52
N TYR A 13 -25.59 -0.53 -5.96
CA TYR A 13 -26.04 -1.01 -7.27
C TYR A 13 -25.47 -0.15 -8.39
N ASP A 14 -25.54 1.18 -8.27
CA ASP A 14 -25.00 2.10 -9.29
C ASP A 14 -23.48 1.86 -9.51
N LEU A 15 -22.74 1.58 -8.43
CA LEU A 15 -21.32 1.22 -8.52
C LEU A 15 -21.13 -0.11 -9.25
N LEU A 16 -21.91 -1.14 -8.91
CA LEU A 16 -21.78 -2.45 -9.53
C LEU A 16 -22.15 -2.45 -11.01
N GLU A 17 -23.24 -1.77 -11.37
CA GLU A 17 -23.65 -1.57 -12.77
C GLU A 17 -22.52 -0.95 -13.57
N MET A 18 -21.92 0.13 -13.06
CA MET A 18 -20.80 0.76 -13.74
C MET A 18 -19.57 -0.14 -13.85
N VAL A 19 -19.23 -0.90 -12.81
CA VAL A 19 -18.10 -1.83 -12.88
C VAL A 19 -18.36 -2.93 -13.90
N ASN A 20 -19.55 -3.52 -13.91
CA ASN A 20 -19.90 -4.56 -14.88
C ASN A 20 -20.00 -4.01 -16.31
N ASP A 21 -20.47 -2.79 -16.50
CA ASP A 21 -20.44 -2.09 -17.78
C ASP A 21 -19.01 -1.92 -18.30
N ILE A 22 -18.05 -1.63 -17.42
CA ILE A 22 -16.64 -1.52 -17.81
C ILE A 22 -16.08 -2.90 -18.19
N LEU A 23 -16.40 -3.94 -17.41
CA LEU A 23 -15.90 -5.31 -17.63
C LEU A 23 -16.50 -5.98 -18.88
N THR A 24 -17.73 -5.61 -19.27
CA THR A 24 -18.45 -6.21 -20.41
C THR A 24 -18.19 -5.52 -21.76
N ARG A 25 -17.62 -4.32 -21.78
CA ARG A 25 -17.21 -3.66 -23.01
C ARG A 25 -16.02 -4.40 -23.63
N GLU A 26 -16.24 -5.05 -24.77
CA GLU A 26 -15.22 -5.83 -25.49
C GLU A 26 -13.92 -5.04 -25.76
N GLN A 27 -12.81 -5.78 -25.76
CA GLN A 27 -11.38 -5.44 -25.79
C GLN A 27 -10.86 -4.48 -26.90
N LYS A 28 -11.68 -3.64 -27.55
CA LYS A 28 -11.22 -2.63 -28.51
C LYS A 28 -11.20 -1.24 -27.90
N ARG A 29 -10.28 -0.99 -26.95
CA ARG A 29 -9.89 0.40 -26.66
C ARG A 29 -8.85 0.84 -27.69
N SER A 30 -9.21 1.80 -28.55
CA SER A 30 -8.21 2.70 -29.13
C SER A 30 -7.69 3.62 -28.01
N ARG A 31 -6.47 4.15 -28.20
CA ARG A 31 -5.81 5.11 -27.30
C ARG A 31 -6.68 6.33 -26.91
N ASP A 32 -7.75 6.59 -27.67
CA ASP A 32 -8.54 7.82 -27.64
C ASP A 32 -9.75 7.78 -26.67
N GLU A 33 -10.10 6.62 -26.07
CA GLU A 33 -11.22 6.51 -25.12
C GLU A 33 -10.76 6.36 -23.66
N GLN A 34 -9.81 7.20 -23.21
CA GLN A 34 -9.63 7.41 -21.76
C GLN A 34 -10.84 8.20 -21.24
N LEU A 35 -11.61 7.63 -20.30
CA LEU A 35 -12.83 8.28 -19.76
C LEU A 35 -12.54 9.63 -19.07
N PHE A 36 -11.30 9.85 -18.63
CA PHE A 36 -10.83 11.08 -18.01
C PHE A 36 -9.37 11.34 -18.41
N ALA A 37 -9.01 12.59 -18.67
CA ALA A 37 -7.62 12.97 -18.90
C ALA A 37 -6.75 12.66 -17.65
N PRO A 38 -5.60 11.98 -17.80
CA PRO A 38 -4.76 11.50 -16.69
C PRO A 38 -4.16 12.64 -15.87
N GLU A 39 -4.07 13.83 -16.44
CA GLU A 39 -3.58 15.04 -15.77
C GLU A 39 -4.58 15.61 -14.75
N LEU A 40 -5.85 15.18 -14.75
CA LEU A 40 -6.88 15.70 -13.85
C LEU A 40 -6.67 15.27 -12.40
N HIS A 41 -6.73 16.23 -11.47
CA HIS A 41 -6.57 15.96 -10.05
C HIS A 41 -7.71 15.09 -9.51
N PRO A 42 -7.44 14.12 -8.61
CA PRO A 42 -8.46 13.39 -7.83
C PRO A 42 -9.51 14.30 -7.17
N HIS A 43 -9.08 15.38 -6.53
CA HIS A 43 -9.95 16.42 -5.96
C HIS A 43 -10.34 17.56 -6.92
N GLY A 44 -10.13 17.36 -8.21
CA GLY A 44 -10.26 18.35 -9.27
C GLY A 44 -11.66 18.46 -9.85
N ILE A 45 -11.77 19.12 -10.99
CA ILE A 45 -13.06 19.39 -11.64
C ILE A 45 -13.85 18.12 -11.98
N LYS A 46 -13.17 16.97 -12.09
CA LYS A 46 -13.81 15.65 -12.33
C LYS A 46 -14.77 15.20 -11.23
N GLU A 47 -14.64 15.72 -10.01
CA GLU A 47 -15.63 15.47 -8.93
C GLU A 47 -17.05 15.96 -9.28
N MET A 48 -17.17 16.92 -10.21
CA MET A 48 -18.47 17.40 -10.68
C MET A 48 -19.14 16.44 -11.66
N ALA A 49 -18.37 15.57 -12.31
CA ALA A 49 -18.85 14.59 -13.28
C ALA A 49 -19.16 13.25 -12.62
N VAL A 50 -18.29 12.77 -11.72
CA VAL A 50 -18.36 11.42 -11.13
C VAL A 50 -17.94 11.43 -9.66
N ALA A 51 -18.57 10.56 -8.86
CA ALA A 51 -18.26 10.39 -7.45
C ALA A 51 -16.85 9.80 -7.23
N ARG A 52 -16.21 10.14 -6.11
CA ARG A 52 -14.82 9.75 -5.81
C ARG A 52 -14.60 8.24 -5.79
N GLU A 53 -15.53 7.50 -5.21
CA GLU A 53 -15.42 6.04 -5.09
C GLU A 53 -15.38 5.39 -6.47
N ILE A 54 -16.14 5.95 -7.41
CA ILE A 54 -16.19 5.47 -8.79
C ILE A 54 -14.89 5.77 -9.53
N LEU A 55 -14.28 6.95 -9.32
CA LEU A 55 -12.99 7.30 -9.94
C LEU A 55 -11.86 6.35 -9.51
N VAL A 56 -11.83 5.99 -8.23
CA VAL A 56 -10.90 4.97 -7.70
C VAL A 56 -11.21 3.61 -8.35
N ALA A 57 -12.48 3.20 -8.40
CA ALA A 57 -12.88 1.93 -9.01
C ALA A 57 -12.45 1.84 -10.47
N TYR A 58 -12.72 2.89 -11.25
CA TYR A 58 -12.32 3.00 -12.65
C TYR A 58 -10.81 2.86 -12.82
N SER A 59 -10.01 3.59 -12.03
CA SER A 59 -8.55 3.53 -12.12
C SER A 59 -7.99 2.16 -11.76
N VAL A 60 -8.62 1.44 -10.82
CA VAL A 60 -8.21 0.06 -10.52
C VAL A 60 -8.55 -0.86 -11.68
N ILE A 61 -9.76 -0.79 -12.24
CA ILE A 61 -10.18 -1.65 -13.37
C ILE A 61 -9.28 -1.39 -14.58
N ASN A 62 -9.06 -0.13 -14.94
CA ASN A 62 -8.17 0.24 -16.03
C ASN A 62 -6.75 -0.29 -15.82
N LEU A 63 -6.23 -0.25 -14.59
CA LEU A 63 -4.96 -0.89 -14.29
C LEU A 63 -5.04 -2.41 -14.49
N LEU A 64 -6.02 -3.09 -13.91
CA LEU A 64 -6.15 -4.55 -14.01
C LEU A 64 -6.24 -5.01 -15.49
N ASP A 65 -7.03 -4.32 -16.30
CA ASP A 65 -7.14 -4.58 -17.75
C ASP A 65 -5.79 -4.37 -18.46
N SER A 66 -5.10 -3.25 -18.16
CA SER A 66 -3.78 -2.96 -18.73
C SER A 66 -2.72 -4.00 -18.32
N LEU A 67 -2.84 -4.59 -17.13
CA LEU A 67 -1.92 -5.63 -16.66
C LEU A 67 -2.12 -6.96 -17.39
N GLU A 68 -3.31 -7.23 -17.94
CA GLU A 68 -3.63 -8.45 -18.69
C GLU A 68 -3.27 -8.34 -20.17
N ALA A 69 -3.52 -7.20 -20.82
CA ALA A 69 -3.38 -7.06 -22.27
C ALA A 69 -2.70 -5.76 -22.76
N GLY A 70 -2.40 -4.80 -21.87
CA GLY A 70 -1.84 -3.50 -22.26
C GLY A 70 -0.32 -3.52 -22.48
N GLU A 71 0.20 -2.52 -23.20
CA GLU A 71 1.65 -2.32 -23.34
C GLU A 71 2.27 -1.77 -22.05
N ALA A 72 3.61 -1.81 -21.93
CA ALA A 72 4.31 -1.27 -20.75
C ALA A 72 3.98 0.21 -20.49
N SER A 73 3.84 1.01 -21.54
CA SER A 73 3.49 2.44 -21.41
C SER A 73 2.08 2.65 -20.84
N ASP A 74 1.10 1.88 -21.31
CA ASP A 74 -0.28 1.92 -20.81
C ASP A 74 -0.36 1.48 -19.35
N ARG A 75 0.36 0.40 -18.99
CA ARG A 75 0.46 -0.09 -17.60
C ARG A 75 0.99 0.97 -16.64
N ILE A 76 2.05 1.68 -17.04
CA ILE A 76 2.67 2.73 -16.23
C ILE A 76 1.73 3.93 -16.05
N LEU A 77 1.04 4.34 -17.12
CA LEU A 77 0.06 5.43 -17.07
C LEU A 77 -1.12 5.05 -16.17
N ALA A 78 -1.65 3.84 -16.30
CA ALA A 78 -2.73 3.33 -15.45
C ALA A 78 -2.30 3.23 -13.98
N LEU A 79 -1.06 2.81 -13.70
CA LEU A 79 -0.52 2.71 -12.35
C LEU A 79 -0.41 4.10 -11.70
N ARG A 80 0.07 5.11 -12.45
CA ARG A 80 0.15 6.50 -11.97
C ARG A 80 -1.22 7.06 -11.65
N SER A 81 -2.19 6.87 -12.56
CA SER A 81 -3.58 7.27 -12.32
C SER A 81 -4.13 6.62 -11.05
N LEU A 82 -3.95 5.31 -10.89
CA LEU A 82 -4.40 4.60 -9.70
C LEU A 82 -3.73 5.12 -8.42
N HIS A 83 -2.41 5.26 -8.42
CA HIS A 83 -1.65 5.74 -7.28
C HIS A 83 -2.18 7.09 -6.79
N ASP A 84 -2.37 8.02 -7.72
CA ASP A 84 -2.84 9.37 -7.42
C ASP A 84 -4.29 9.33 -6.92
N GLU A 85 -5.20 8.62 -7.60
CA GLU A 85 -6.58 8.49 -7.13
C GLU A 85 -6.66 7.90 -5.73
N VAL A 86 -5.91 6.84 -5.45
CA VAL A 86 -5.96 6.14 -4.16
C VAL A 86 -5.41 7.00 -3.02
N LEU A 87 -4.29 7.69 -3.23
CA LEU A 87 -3.63 8.47 -2.17
C LEU A 87 -4.26 9.83 -1.93
N TYR A 88 -4.76 10.48 -2.99
CA TYR A 88 -5.37 11.80 -2.85
C TYR A 88 -6.83 11.72 -2.46
N THR A 89 -7.61 10.71 -2.88
CA THR A 89 -9.04 10.57 -2.53
C THR A 89 -9.31 10.35 -1.04
N ALA A 90 -8.39 9.68 -0.33
CA ALA A 90 -8.61 9.36 1.08
C ALA A 90 -8.65 10.63 1.96
N ALA A 91 -9.85 11.04 2.34
CA ALA A 91 -10.08 12.18 3.26
C ALA A 91 -9.56 11.92 4.69
N SER A 92 -9.09 10.70 4.99
CA SER A 92 -8.65 10.28 6.31
C SER A 92 -7.14 10.48 6.54
N SER A 93 -6.72 10.34 7.79
CA SER A 93 -5.30 10.25 8.16
C SER A 93 -4.72 8.84 7.97
N PHE A 94 -5.48 7.90 7.40
CA PHE A 94 -5.15 6.48 7.28
C PHE A 94 -5.06 6.05 5.80
N ARG A 95 -4.42 6.88 4.98
CA ARG A 95 -4.54 6.89 3.52
C ARG A 95 -3.90 5.67 2.89
N TYR A 96 -2.67 5.35 3.28
CA TYR A 96 -1.95 4.23 2.68
C TYR A 96 -2.66 2.91 2.97
N ASN A 97 -3.05 2.67 4.22
CA ASN A 97 -3.79 1.46 4.58
C ASN A 97 -5.18 1.40 3.93
N THR A 98 -5.86 2.54 3.78
CA THR A 98 -7.15 2.61 3.05
C THR A 98 -6.95 2.21 1.59
N GLY A 99 -5.94 2.76 0.93
CA GLY A 99 -5.66 2.47 -0.47
C GLY A 99 -5.34 1.01 -0.75
N ARG A 100 -4.50 0.40 0.10
CA ARG A 100 -4.18 -1.03 0.01
C ARG A 100 -5.44 -1.91 0.11
N VAL A 101 -6.38 -1.54 0.98
CA VAL A 101 -7.66 -2.26 1.12
C VAL A 101 -8.57 -2.05 -0.09
N LEU A 102 -8.68 -0.82 -0.60
CA LEU A 102 -9.53 -0.52 -1.76
C LEU A 102 -9.10 -1.33 -3.00
N ILE A 103 -7.79 -1.40 -3.28
CA ILE A 103 -7.28 -2.18 -4.40
C ILE A 103 -7.58 -3.68 -4.21
N GLN A 104 -7.44 -4.22 -2.99
CA GLN A 104 -7.75 -5.64 -2.74
C GLN A 104 -9.24 -5.96 -2.90
N ILE A 105 -10.13 -5.11 -2.38
CA ILE A 105 -11.58 -5.32 -2.54
C ILE A 105 -11.95 -5.29 -4.02
N MET A 106 -11.37 -4.38 -4.79
CA MET A 106 -11.66 -4.27 -6.22
C MET A 106 -11.11 -5.45 -7.03
N LYS A 107 -9.92 -5.97 -6.69
CA LYS A 107 -9.39 -7.22 -7.28
C LYS A 107 -10.36 -8.38 -7.07
N ASP A 108 -10.92 -8.51 -5.87
CA ASP A 108 -11.93 -9.54 -5.58
C ASP A 108 -13.25 -9.29 -6.31
N LEU A 109 -13.66 -8.03 -6.46
CA LEU A 109 -14.90 -7.65 -7.13
C LEU A 109 -14.85 -7.99 -8.63
N VAL A 110 -13.72 -7.72 -9.29
CA VAL A 110 -13.47 -8.13 -10.68
C VAL A 110 -13.41 -9.66 -10.81
N ARG A 111 -12.75 -10.35 -9.87
CA ARG A 111 -12.69 -11.83 -9.86
C ARG A 111 -14.04 -12.50 -9.62
N ALA A 112 -14.94 -11.84 -8.91
CA ALA A 112 -16.29 -12.33 -8.63
C ALA A 112 -17.29 -12.00 -9.75
N HIS A 113 -16.83 -11.50 -10.90
CA HIS A 113 -17.70 -11.24 -12.04
C HIS A 113 -18.50 -12.49 -12.44
N GLY A 114 -19.82 -12.33 -12.57
CA GLY A 114 -20.78 -13.43 -12.76
C GLY A 114 -21.50 -13.89 -11.50
N ASP A 115 -21.02 -13.54 -10.29
CA ASP A 115 -21.72 -13.76 -9.00
C ASP A 115 -22.24 -12.43 -8.44
N GLU A 116 -23.44 -12.03 -8.85
CA GLU A 116 -24.04 -10.73 -8.48
C GLU A 116 -24.16 -10.53 -6.96
N ASP A 117 -24.55 -11.57 -6.22
CA ASP A 117 -24.72 -11.51 -4.75
C ASP A 117 -23.36 -11.19 -4.09
N ARG A 118 -22.29 -11.85 -4.55
CA ARG A 118 -20.93 -11.60 -4.05
C ARG A 118 -20.40 -10.24 -4.47
N GLN A 119 -20.64 -9.82 -5.71
CA GLN A 119 -20.19 -8.52 -6.20
C GLN A 119 -20.87 -7.37 -5.45
N LEU A 120 -22.17 -7.47 -5.13
CA LEU A 120 -22.87 -6.46 -4.32
C LEU A 120 -22.29 -6.33 -2.90
N MET A 121 -21.95 -7.45 -2.26
CA MET A 121 -21.26 -7.43 -0.96
C MET A 121 -19.91 -6.71 -1.05
N LEU A 122 -19.14 -6.97 -2.11
CA LEU A 122 -17.84 -6.33 -2.32
C LEU A 122 -17.96 -4.85 -2.68
N ALA A 123 -18.99 -4.45 -3.46
CA ALA A 123 -19.30 -3.06 -3.76
C ALA A 123 -19.63 -2.27 -2.47
N ARG A 124 -20.42 -2.89 -1.58
CA ARG A 124 -20.71 -2.35 -0.24
C ARG A 124 -19.45 -2.22 0.61
N ASP A 125 -18.61 -3.24 0.64
CA ASP A 125 -17.33 -3.22 1.37
C ASP A 125 -16.40 -2.13 0.83
N PHE A 126 -16.35 -1.94 -0.50
CA PHE A 126 -15.55 -0.91 -1.16
C PHE A 126 -16.01 0.49 -0.77
N ARG A 127 -17.32 0.77 -0.83
CA ARG A 127 -17.88 2.05 -0.37
C ARG A 127 -17.63 2.27 1.12
N ALA A 128 -17.78 1.25 1.96
CA ALA A 128 -17.48 1.37 3.39
C ALA A 128 -15.99 1.68 3.63
N ALA A 129 -15.08 1.04 2.89
CA ALA A 129 -13.64 1.27 2.98
C ALA A 129 -13.23 2.67 2.47
N SER A 130 -13.88 3.19 1.43
CA SER A 130 -13.57 4.51 0.86
C SER A 130 -13.66 5.66 1.88
N THR A 131 -14.48 5.49 2.93
CA THR A 131 -14.60 6.44 4.05
C THR A 131 -13.30 6.60 4.86
N GLY A 132 -12.34 5.67 4.74
CA GLY A 132 -11.07 5.68 5.45
C GLY A 132 -11.18 5.54 6.97
N LYS A 133 -12.33 5.07 7.50
CA LYS A 133 -12.53 4.84 8.94
C LYS A 133 -11.59 3.72 9.43
N ARG A 134 -10.65 4.05 10.34
CA ARG A 134 -9.62 3.12 10.84
C ARG A 134 -10.15 1.76 11.29
N ARG A 135 -11.30 1.71 11.97
CA ARG A 135 -11.92 0.44 12.40
C ARG A 135 -12.29 -0.46 11.22
N ILE A 136 -12.90 0.10 10.17
CA ILE A 136 -13.30 -0.63 8.96
C ILE A 136 -12.04 -1.10 8.24
N ILE A 137 -11.08 -0.20 8.03
CA ILE A 137 -9.82 -0.54 7.35
C ILE A 137 -9.05 -1.62 8.10
N ARG A 138 -8.92 -1.55 9.43
CA ARG A 138 -8.28 -2.61 10.23
C ARG A 138 -9.00 -3.95 10.12
N ALA A 139 -10.33 -3.95 10.11
CA ALA A 139 -11.10 -5.18 9.93
C ALA A 139 -10.85 -5.78 8.53
N MET A 140 -10.79 -4.93 7.50
CA MET A 140 -10.48 -5.37 6.13
C MET A 140 -9.03 -5.81 5.97
N LEU A 141 -8.05 -5.09 6.52
CA LEU A 141 -6.65 -5.53 6.58
C LEU A 141 -6.54 -6.93 7.19
N LYS A 142 -7.24 -7.18 8.31
CA LYS A 142 -7.29 -8.50 8.93
C LYS A 142 -7.92 -9.56 8.01
N ARG A 143 -9.05 -9.24 7.35
CA ARG A 143 -9.74 -10.12 6.39
C ARG A 143 -8.85 -10.49 5.21
N TYR A 144 -8.06 -9.54 4.71
CA TYR A 144 -7.12 -9.72 3.60
C TYR A 144 -5.72 -10.18 4.05
N HIS A 145 -5.56 -10.54 5.34
CA HIS A 145 -4.28 -10.94 5.92
C HIS A 145 -3.13 -9.94 5.68
N LEU A 146 -3.45 -8.65 5.59
CA LEU A 146 -2.48 -7.55 5.48
C LEU A 146 -2.16 -6.99 6.86
N LEU A 147 -0.88 -6.71 7.11
CA LEU A 147 -0.45 -5.98 8.30
C LEU A 147 -0.74 -4.49 8.16
N GLU A 148 -1.15 -3.84 9.26
CA GLU A 148 -1.24 -2.37 9.34
C GLU A 148 0.17 -1.78 9.26
N MET A 149 0.37 -0.84 8.31
CA MET A 149 1.61 -0.08 8.14
C MET A 149 1.50 1.29 8.85
N PRO A 150 2.61 1.92 9.26
CA PRO A 150 2.57 3.29 9.75
C PRO A 150 2.17 4.25 8.63
N GLU A 151 1.42 5.30 8.96
CA GLU A 151 0.96 6.30 7.99
C GLU A 151 2.03 7.34 7.63
N ASP A 152 3.09 7.44 8.43
CA ASP A 152 4.32 8.16 8.05
C ASP A 152 5.11 7.41 6.97
N TRP A 153 4.66 6.19 6.63
CA TRP A 153 5.23 5.30 5.61
C TRP A 153 6.74 5.10 5.79
N ASP A 154 7.19 4.99 7.04
CA ASP A 154 8.59 4.92 7.44
C ASP A 154 9.05 3.50 7.82
N GLN A 155 8.18 2.49 7.72
CA GLN A 155 8.47 1.09 8.06
C GLN A 155 9.68 0.52 7.31
N LEU A 156 10.37 -0.44 7.92
CA LEU A 156 11.40 -1.23 7.24
C LEU A 156 10.80 -2.54 6.73
N THR A 157 10.33 -2.50 5.49
CA THR A 157 9.77 -3.63 4.78
C THR A 157 10.52 -3.82 3.46
N PHE A 158 10.94 -5.05 3.21
CA PHE A 158 11.84 -5.34 2.11
C PHE A 158 11.70 -6.78 1.59
N ASP A 159 12.16 -7.01 0.37
CA ASP A 159 12.48 -8.34 -0.14
C ASP A 159 13.71 -8.24 -1.04
N ASN A 160 14.77 -9.00 -0.74
CA ASN A 160 16.02 -8.93 -1.49
C ASN A 160 16.14 -9.95 -2.62
N HIS A 161 15.12 -10.79 -2.86
CA HIS A 161 15.15 -11.75 -3.95
C HIS A 161 13.72 -12.05 -4.42
N VAL A 162 13.29 -11.42 -5.51
CA VAL A 162 12.03 -11.71 -6.19
C VAL A 162 12.21 -11.79 -7.70
N HIS A 163 11.26 -12.43 -8.38
CA HIS A 163 11.26 -12.56 -9.83
C HIS A 163 10.01 -11.95 -10.47
N ASP A 164 10.20 -11.35 -11.64
CA ASP A 164 9.15 -10.86 -12.51
C ASP A 164 8.94 -11.80 -13.73
N ALA A 165 8.03 -11.43 -14.62
CA ALA A 165 7.70 -12.18 -15.82
C ALA A 165 8.86 -12.28 -16.84
N ASN A 166 9.94 -11.50 -16.71
CA ASN A 166 11.10 -11.57 -17.60
C ASN A 166 12.08 -12.70 -17.21
N THR A 167 11.84 -13.36 -16.08
CA THR A 167 12.53 -14.58 -15.67
C THR A 167 11.52 -15.70 -15.44
N LYS A 168 11.42 -16.24 -14.22
CA LYS A 168 10.50 -17.32 -13.82
C LYS A 168 9.25 -16.82 -13.11
N GLY A 169 9.10 -15.52 -12.89
CA GLY A 169 7.92 -14.93 -12.27
C GLY A 169 6.70 -14.97 -13.19
N ARG A 170 5.50 -14.75 -12.63
CA ARG A 170 4.24 -14.68 -13.39
C ARG A 170 3.81 -13.25 -13.73
N LYS A 171 4.31 -12.27 -12.98
CA LYS A 171 3.78 -10.88 -12.98
C LYS A 171 4.69 -9.95 -13.76
N THR A 172 4.11 -9.10 -14.60
CA THR A 172 4.84 -7.99 -15.23
C THR A 172 5.49 -7.09 -14.18
N PRO A 173 6.54 -6.31 -14.54
CA PRO A 173 7.17 -5.39 -13.61
C PRO A 173 6.17 -4.46 -12.90
N THR A 174 5.23 -3.86 -13.64
CA THR A 174 4.20 -2.98 -13.06
C THR A 174 3.31 -3.73 -12.06
N HIS A 175 2.86 -4.95 -12.40
CA HIS A 175 2.03 -5.76 -11.50
C HIS A 175 2.80 -6.14 -10.24
N LEU A 176 4.08 -6.54 -10.36
CA LEU A 176 4.94 -6.87 -9.23
C LEU A 176 5.03 -5.69 -8.25
N ILE A 177 5.27 -4.48 -8.75
CA ILE A 177 5.37 -3.26 -7.92
C ILE A 177 4.03 -2.92 -7.25
N MET A 178 2.90 -3.00 -7.98
CA MET A 178 1.58 -2.81 -7.39
C MET A 178 1.35 -3.79 -6.22
N ASP A 179 1.62 -5.08 -6.42
CA ASP A 179 1.44 -6.09 -5.37
C ASP A 179 2.42 -5.90 -4.20
N ALA A 180 3.62 -5.40 -4.46
CA ALA A 180 4.61 -5.09 -3.43
C ALA A 180 4.12 -3.94 -2.55
N TRP A 181 3.59 -2.88 -3.17
CA TRP A 181 3.00 -1.75 -2.47
C TRP A 181 1.78 -2.16 -1.64
N ILE A 182 0.90 -3.01 -2.19
CA ILE A 182 -0.26 -3.54 -1.44
C ILE A 182 0.18 -4.34 -0.20
N LYS A 183 1.29 -5.09 -0.27
CA LYS A 183 1.87 -5.75 0.91
C LYS A 183 2.53 -4.79 1.90
N GLY A 184 2.82 -3.55 1.48
CA GLY A 184 3.46 -2.53 2.28
C GLY A 184 4.98 -2.53 2.19
N LEU A 185 5.55 -3.11 1.12
CA LEU A 185 6.99 -3.12 0.86
C LEU A 185 7.51 -1.73 0.49
N LYS A 186 8.70 -1.40 0.99
CA LYS A 186 9.42 -0.16 0.65
C LYS A 186 10.71 -0.40 -0.12
N GLN A 187 11.26 -1.61 -0.04
CA GLN A 187 12.47 -2.00 -0.75
C GLN A 187 12.24 -3.33 -1.48
N LEU A 188 12.68 -3.42 -2.72
CA LEU A 188 12.57 -4.64 -3.52
C LEU A 188 13.86 -4.85 -4.30
N THR A 189 14.29 -6.09 -4.45
CA THR A 189 15.39 -6.44 -5.35
C THR A 189 14.88 -7.51 -6.31
N VAL A 190 14.76 -7.14 -7.59
CA VAL A 190 14.27 -8.02 -8.65
C VAL A 190 15.47 -8.65 -9.34
N ILE A 191 15.48 -9.98 -9.39
CA ILE A 191 16.60 -10.77 -9.87
C ILE A 191 16.33 -11.29 -11.28
N HIS A 192 17.23 -10.95 -12.20
CA HIS A 192 17.24 -11.43 -13.58
C HIS A 192 18.33 -12.49 -13.79
N TYR A 193 18.07 -13.48 -14.65
CA TYR A 193 19.05 -14.55 -14.93
C TYR A 193 19.94 -14.20 -16.11
N ASN A 194 21.25 -14.18 -15.87
CA ASN A 194 22.35 -13.96 -16.82
C ASN A 194 22.34 -12.64 -17.61
N PHE A 195 21.19 -12.05 -17.91
CA PHE A 195 21.06 -10.78 -18.62
C PHE A 195 19.78 -10.05 -18.20
N VAL A 196 19.73 -8.75 -18.46
CA VAL A 196 18.55 -7.90 -18.23
C VAL A 196 17.98 -7.39 -19.54
N GLU A 197 16.65 -7.33 -19.61
CA GLU A 197 15.94 -6.74 -20.74
C GLU A 197 15.71 -5.24 -20.48
N PRO A 198 16.26 -4.32 -21.30
CA PRO A 198 16.20 -2.88 -21.02
C PRO A 198 14.77 -2.34 -20.85
N ARG A 199 13.81 -2.84 -21.65
CA ARG A 199 12.40 -2.42 -21.55
C ARG A 199 11.78 -2.82 -20.21
N ALA A 200 12.07 -4.02 -19.73
CA ALA A 200 11.61 -4.50 -18.42
C ALA A 200 12.17 -3.67 -17.27
N VAL A 201 13.46 -3.32 -17.37
CA VAL A 201 14.16 -2.46 -16.40
C VAL A 201 13.53 -1.07 -16.36
N GLN A 202 13.25 -0.46 -17.51
CA GLN A 202 12.60 0.84 -17.59
C GLN A 202 11.20 0.81 -16.97
N GLU A 203 10.38 -0.18 -17.32
CA GLU A 203 9.04 -0.37 -16.72
C GLU A 203 9.14 -0.54 -15.21
N LEU A 204 10.04 -1.40 -14.73
CA LEU A 204 10.25 -1.66 -13.31
C LEU A 204 10.62 -0.40 -12.53
N MET A 205 11.60 0.37 -13.03
CA MET A 205 12.09 1.60 -12.39
C MET A 205 11.02 2.70 -12.38
N GLN A 206 10.26 2.86 -13.48
CA GLN A 206 9.18 3.85 -13.54
C GLN A 206 8.02 3.47 -12.61
N ALA A 207 7.63 2.19 -12.57
CA ALA A 207 6.60 1.72 -11.66
C ALA A 207 7.01 1.93 -10.19
N ALA A 208 8.27 1.63 -9.88
CA ALA A 208 8.87 1.83 -8.56
C ALA A 208 8.85 3.29 -8.11
N GLU A 209 9.22 4.21 -9.01
CA GLU A 209 9.20 5.65 -8.77
C GLU A 209 7.78 6.14 -8.48
N ILE A 210 6.80 5.72 -9.29
CA ILE A 210 5.38 6.06 -9.10
C ILE A 210 4.91 5.64 -7.69
N MET A 211 5.21 4.40 -7.28
CA MET A 211 4.71 3.85 -6.01
C MET A 211 5.58 4.19 -4.80
N GLY A 212 6.71 4.90 -4.99
CA GLY A 212 7.65 5.25 -3.93
C GLY A 212 8.35 4.05 -3.29
N ILE A 213 8.70 3.03 -4.08
CA ILE A 213 9.43 1.82 -3.66
C ILE A 213 10.87 1.93 -4.15
N ASP A 214 11.85 1.72 -3.26
CA ASP A 214 13.27 1.62 -3.63
C ASP A 214 13.52 0.25 -4.26
N VAL A 215 13.67 0.22 -5.59
CA VAL A 215 13.89 -1.02 -6.34
C VAL A 215 15.33 -1.11 -6.82
N ARG A 216 15.89 -2.31 -6.71
CA ARG A 216 17.21 -2.67 -7.21
C ARG A 216 17.09 -3.80 -8.20
N ILE A 217 17.96 -3.79 -9.19
CA ILE A 217 18.08 -4.88 -10.17
C ILE A 217 19.31 -5.68 -9.82
N GLY A 218 19.11 -6.96 -9.57
CA GLY A 218 20.19 -7.93 -9.44
C GLY A 218 20.25 -8.81 -10.68
N VAL A 219 21.46 -9.19 -11.09
CA VAL A 219 21.67 -10.21 -12.13
C VAL A 219 22.32 -11.41 -11.48
N GLU A 220 21.67 -12.56 -11.57
CA GLU A 220 22.18 -13.82 -11.07
C GLU A 220 23.00 -14.52 -12.15
N PHE A 221 24.22 -14.91 -11.77
CA PHE A 221 25.20 -15.56 -12.63
C PHE A 221 25.71 -16.84 -11.96
N LYS A 222 25.96 -17.85 -12.78
CA LYS A 222 26.58 -19.11 -12.35
C LYS A 222 28.09 -19.06 -12.53
N ALA A 223 28.82 -19.62 -11.57
CA ALA A 223 30.26 -19.85 -11.66
C ALA A 223 30.61 -21.28 -11.28
N ARG A 224 31.66 -21.84 -11.89
CA ARG A 224 32.16 -23.17 -11.55
C ARG A 224 32.89 -23.15 -10.21
N PHE A 225 32.56 -24.14 -9.38
CA PHE A 225 33.20 -24.35 -8.09
C PHE A 225 33.16 -25.83 -7.69
N ARG A 226 34.34 -26.48 -7.65
CA ARG A 226 34.52 -27.88 -7.24
C ARG A 226 33.55 -28.87 -7.90
N GLY A 227 33.43 -28.79 -9.23
CA GLY A 227 32.62 -29.73 -10.03
C GLY A 227 31.11 -29.46 -10.01
N ARG A 228 30.67 -28.33 -9.46
CA ARG A 228 29.27 -27.85 -9.50
C ARG A 228 29.21 -26.36 -9.83
N TYR A 229 28.01 -25.86 -10.15
CA TYR A 229 27.76 -24.42 -10.21
C TYR A 229 27.43 -23.86 -8.82
N ILE A 230 27.80 -22.60 -8.62
CA ILE A 230 27.36 -21.76 -7.52
C ILE A 230 26.83 -20.44 -8.08
N ASP A 231 25.88 -19.84 -7.37
CA ASP A 231 25.19 -18.65 -7.85
C ASP A 231 25.69 -17.39 -7.13
N PHE A 232 25.91 -16.33 -7.92
CA PHE A 232 26.21 -14.99 -7.45
C PHE A 232 25.15 -14.03 -7.98
N ILE A 233 24.61 -13.19 -7.09
CA ILE A 233 23.79 -12.05 -7.49
C ILE A 233 24.68 -10.81 -7.54
N TRP A 234 24.62 -10.08 -8.65
CA TRP A 234 25.32 -8.82 -8.85
C TRP A 234 24.34 -7.65 -8.90
N GLU A 235 24.48 -6.71 -7.96
CA GLU A 235 23.71 -5.45 -7.94
C GLU A 235 24.65 -4.27 -8.21
N PRO A 236 24.56 -3.57 -9.36
CA PRO A 236 25.30 -2.32 -9.56
C PRO A 236 24.78 -1.21 -8.63
N ILE A 237 25.67 -0.31 -8.18
CA ILE A 237 25.34 0.80 -7.25
C ILE A 237 25.58 2.16 -7.93
N GLY A 238 24.84 3.18 -7.50
CA GLY A 238 25.09 4.58 -7.86
C GLY A 238 24.51 4.95 -9.22
N LEU A 239 23.34 4.40 -9.55
CA LEU A 239 22.60 4.71 -10.76
C LEU A 239 21.41 5.61 -10.39
N ASP A 240 21.29 6.75 -11.06
CA ASP A 240 20.25 7.74 -10.79
C ASP A 240 18.95 7.40 -11.55
N GLY A 241 18.12 6.59 -10.90
CA GLY A 241 16.79 6.22 -11.41
C GLY A 241 16.80 5.48 -12.74
N ALA A 242 15.69 5.57 -13.47
CA ALA A 242 15.51 4.87 -14.75
C ALA A 242 16.50 5.32 -15.84
N LYS A 243 16.83 6.62 -15.86
CA LYS A 243 17.73 7.21 -16.86
C LYS A 243 19.17 6.72 -16.68
N GLY A 244 19.72 6.84 -15.47
CA GLY A 244 21.08 6.39 -15.18
C GLY A 244 21.27 4.89 -15.40
N MET A 245 20.22 4.08 -15.14
CA MET A 245 20.26 2.66 -15.45
C MET A 245 20.25 2.39 -16.97
N THR A 246 19.45 3.13 -17.74
CA THR A 246 19.42 2.97 -19.21
C THR A 246 20.77 3.29 -19.83
N GLU A 247 21.38 4.41 -19.43
CA GLU A 247 22.73 4.79 -19.88
C GLU A 247 23.78 3.72 -19.53
N PHE A 248 23.69 3.15 -18.32
CA PHE A 248 24.58 2.06 -17.90
C PHE A 248 24.43 0.79 -18.75
N LEU A 249 23.21 0.44 -19.16
CA LEU A 249 22.96 -0.72 -20.05
C LEU A 249 23.53 -0.52 -21.46
N GLU A 250 23.81 0.72 -21.85
CA GLU A 250 24.39 1.05 -23.15
C GLU A 250 25.92 1.07 -23.17
N GLU A 251 26.59 1.04 -22.01
CA GLU A 251 28.06 0.96 -21.91
C GLU A 251 28.60 -0.35 -22.53
N ASP A 252 29.72 -0.27 -23.26
CA ASP A 252 30.27 -1.41 -24.02
C ASP A 252 30.58 -2.64 -23.15
N ALA A 253 31.17 -2.42 -21.96
CA ALA A 253 31.49 -3.50 -21.03
C ALA A 253 30.22 -4.20 -20.51
N MET A 254 29.14 -3.44 -20.31
CA MET A 254 27.84 -3.98 -19.91
C MET A 254 27.17 -4.71 -21.08
N ARG A 255 27.20 -4.15 -22.29
CA ARG A 255 26.67 -4.80 -23.51
C ARG A 255 27.34 -6.15 -23.77
N GLN A 256 28.67 -6.24 -23.61
CA GLN A 256 29.39 -7.50 -23.74
C GLN A 256 28.98 -8.51 -22.67
N LEU A 257 28.86 -8.08 -21.40
CA LEU A 257 28.40 -8.95 -20.32
C LEU A 257 26.98 -9.50 -20.59
N MET A 258 26.07 -8.64 -21.09
CA MET A 258 24.71 -9.05 -21.45
C MET A 258 24.66 -9.98 -22.67
N HIS A 259 25.57 -9.82 -23.63
CA HIS A 259 25.69 -10.71 -24.79
C HIS A 259 26.14 -12.13 -24.37
N ASP A 260 27.18 -12.21 -23.55
CA ASP A 260 27.67 -13.47 -23.00
C ASP A 260 26.59 -14.15 -22.13
N GLY A 261 25.88 -13.36 -21.32
CA GLY A 261 24.76 -13.82 -20.51
C GLY A 261 23.59 -14.37 -21.33
N ARG A 262 23.24 -13.73 -22.45
CA ARG A 262 22.23 -14.25 -23.38
C ARG A 262 22.62 -15.61 -23.96
N SER A 263 23.90 -15.79 -24.28
CA SER A 263 24.42 -17.08 -24.76
C SER A 263 24.30 -18.17 -23.70
N ALA A 264 24.61 -17.84 -22.43
CA ALA A 264 24.40 -18.74 -21.29
C ALA A 264 22.92 -19.11 -21.12
N SER A 265 22.00 -18.14 -21.13
CA SER A 265 20.56 -18.43 -21.04
C SER A 265 20.03 -19.26 -22.21
N ALA A 266 20.51 -19.02 -23.44
CA ALA A 266 20.12 -19.80 -24.60
C ALA A 266 20.55 -21.27 -24.47
N PHE A 267 21.76 -21.52 -23.98
CA PHE A 267 22.24 -22.87 -23.67
C PHE A 267 21.36 -23.55 -22.60
N MET A 268 21.01 -22.84 -21.51
CA MET A 268 20.12 -23.39 -20.48
C MET A 268 18.71 -23.69 -21.01
N ALA A 269 18.19 -22.86 -21.91
CA ALA A 269 16.85 -23.03 -22.50
C ALA A 269 16.73 -24.30 -23.36
N GLN A 270 17.82 -24.77 -23.98
CA GLN A 270 17.83 -26.01 -24.77
C GLN A 270 17.39 -27.22 -23.93
N TYR A 271 17.81 -27.29 -22.67
CA TYR A 271 17.38 -28.36 -21.76
C TYR A 271 15.87 -28.36 -21.53
N VAL A 272 15.26 -27.18 -21.39
CA VAL A 272 13.81 -27.04 -21.21
C VAL A 272 13.07 -27.53 -22.45
N PHE A 273 13.59 -27.24 -23.65
CA PHE A 273 13.01 -27.72 -24.90
C PHE A 273 13.13 -29.24 -25.04
N SER A 274 14.28 -29.83 -24.70
CA SER A 274 14.42 -31.29 -24.65
C SER A 274 13.52 -31.94 -23.61
N MET A 275 13.27 -31.27 -22.48
CA MET A 275 12.31 -31.75 -21.47
C MET A 275 10.86 -31.69 -21.99
N LEU A 276 10.50 -30.66 -22.77
CA LEU A 276 9.19 -30.58 -23.44
C LEU A 276 9.00 -31.74 -24.42
N GLU A 277 10.02 -32.05 -25.23
CA GLU A 277 10.00 -33.21 -26.13
C GLU A 277 9.85 -34.52 -25.35
N ARG A 278 10.61 -34.69 -24.27
CA ARG A 278 10.53 -35.86 -23.39
C ARG A 278 9.16 -35.97 -22.72
N TYR A 279 8.56 -34.86 -22.30
CA TYR A 279 7.20 -34.83 -21.79
C TYR A 279 6.22 -35.34 -22.83
N ASN A 280 6.24 -34.79 -24.05
CA ASN A 280 5.30 -35.16 -25.10
C ASN A 280 5.40 -36.65 -25.49
N ALA A 281 6.61 -37.20 -25.49
CA ALA A 281 6.90 -38.57 -25.88
C ALA A 281 6.66 -39.62 -24.77
N VAL A 282 6.83 -39.26 -23.50
CA VAL A 282 6.80 -40.21 -22.38
C VAL A 282 5.84 -39.72 -21.28
N HIS A 283 6.20 -38.66 -20.57
CA HIS A 283 5.49 -38.26 -19.33
C HIS A 283 4.01 -37.88 -19.55
N ARG A 284 3.67 -37.40 -20.76
CA ARG A 284 2.29 -37.07 -21.15
C ARG A 284 1.38 -38.31 -21.14
N GLU A 285 1.87 -39.45 -21.61
CA GLU A 285 1.10 -40.70 -21.63
C GLU A 285 0.91 -41.26 -20.22
N ASP A 286 1.96 -41.20 -19.39
CA ASP A 286 1.89 -41.60 -17.98
C ASP A 286 0.85 -40.77 -17.20
N LEU A 287 0.86 -39.44 -17.39
CA LEU A 287 -0.10 -38.55 -16.75
C LEU A 287 -1.53 -38.75 -17.28
N ALA A 288 -1.68 -38.95 -18.59
CA ALA A 288 -2.96 -39.25 -19.21
C ALA A 288 -3.57 -40.54 -18.66
N ALA A 289 -2.76 -41.59 -18.50
CA ALA A 289 -3.17 -42.86 -17.92
C ALA A 289 -3.52 -42.73 -16.43
N LEU A 290 -2.71 -42.02 -15.64
CA LEU A 290 -2.91 -41.86 -14.20
C LEU A 290 -4.25 -41.18 -13.85
N PHE A 291 -4.62 -40.13 -14.59
CA PHE A 291 -5.84 -39.37 -14.34
C PHE A 291 -7.01 -39.77 -15.24
N GLY A 292 -6.80 -40.69 -16.20
CA GLY A 292 -7.80 -41.11 -17.17
C GLY A 292 -8.32 -39.95 -18.03
N ILE A 293 -7.41 -39.09 -18.50
CA ILE A 293 -7.70 -37.89 -19.30
C ILE A 293 -6.89 -37.89 -20.60
N GLY A 294 -7.44 -37.34 -21.69
CA GLY A 294 -6.72 -37.21 -22.96
C GLY A 294 -5.89 -35.93 -23.00
N LEU A 295 -4.57 -36.02 -22.82
CA LEU A 295 -3.69 -34.85 -22.85
C LEU A 295 -3.17 -34.53 -24.26
N PRO A 296 -3.38 -33.29 -24.76
CA PRO A 296 -2.86 -32.88 -26.06
C PRO A 296 -1.32 -32.75 -26.02
N VAL A 297 -0.71 -32.83 -27.21
CA VAL A 297 0.72 -32.54 -27.39
C VAL A 297 0.92 -31.03 -27.30
N ILE A 298 1.93 -30.60 -26.53
CA ILE A 298 2.28 -29.19 -26.40
C ILE A 298 3.34 -28.86 -27.46
N SER A 299 3.03 -27.91 -28.36
CA SER A 299 4.00 -27.46 -29.35
C SER A 299 5.01 -26.47 -28.76
N LEU A 300 6.20 -26.34 -29.36
CA LEU A 300 7.19 -25.35 -28.93
C LEU A 300 6.64 -23.91 -29.04
N ASN A 301 5.88 -23.61 -30.10
CA ASN A 301 5.29 -22.28 -30.29
C ASN A 301 4.25 -21.95 -29.21
N GLU A 302 3.42 -22.94 -28.83
CA GLU A 302 2.47 -22.78 -27.72
C GLU A 302 3.20 -22.53 -26.40
N PHE A 303 4.27 -23.28 -26.14
CA PHE A 303 5.09 -23.10 -24.95
C PHE A 303 5.74 -21.71 -24.90
N LEU A 304 6.36 -21.26 -26.00
CA LEU A 304 6.96 -19.93 -26.08
C LEU A 304 5.93 -18.81 -25.97
N ALA A 305 4.74 -18.98 -26.57
CA ALA A 305 3.64 -18.03 -26.41
C ALA A 305 3.17 -17.92 -24.95
N PHE A 306 3.18 -19.05 -24.21
CA PHE A 306 2.87 -19.06 -22.78
C PHE A 306 3.96 -18.38 -21.92
N VAL A 307 5.24 -18.54 -22.27
CA VAL A 307 6.37 -17.87 -21.61
C VAL A 307 6.36 -16.35 -21.89
N ALA A 308 5.87 -15.95 -23.07
CA ALA A 308 5.80 -14.56 -23.52
C ALA A 308 7.18 -13.87 -23.53
N ALA A 309 7.37 -12.79 -22.78
CA ALA A 309 8.64 -12.06 -22.70
C ALA A 309 9.66 -12.69 -21.71
N GLY A 310 9.29 -13.79 -21.03
CA GLY A 310 10.12 -14.46 -20.03
C GLY A 310 11.22 -15.34 -20.60
N GLN A 311 12.10 -15.81 -19.72
CA GLN A 311 13.08 -16.85 -20.05
C GLN A 311 12.44 -18.23 -19.85
N PRO A 312 12.49 -19.14 -20.85
CA PRO A 312 11.93 -20.49 -20.72
C PRO A 312 12.52 -21.23 -19.51
N SER A 313 11.67 -21.83 -18.69
CA SER A 313 12.08 -22.58 -17.50
C SER A 313 11.20 -23.80 -17.28
N LEU A 314 11.66 -24.75 -16.45
CA LEU A 314 10.89 -25.94 -16.10
C LEU A 314 9.60 -25.59 -15.34
N GLU A 315 9.60 -24.50 -14.56
CA GLU A 315 8.41 -23.99 -13.90
C GLU A 315 7.33 -23.58 -14.91
N HIS A 316 7.72 -22.94 -16.01
CA HIS A 316 6.77 -22.58 -17.08
C HIS A 316 6.15 -23.82 -17.70
N LEU A 317 6.97 -24.84 -17.97
CA LEU A 317 6.51 -26.07 -18.59
C LEU A 317 5.52 -26.80 -17.68
N ALA A 318 5.85 -26.94 -16.39
CA ALA A 318 4.97 -27.56 -15.41
C ALA A 318 3.64 -26.79 -15.23
N GLU A 319 3.67 -25.46 -15.28
CA GLU A 319 2.46 -24.65 -15.18
C GLU A 319 1.57 -24.75 -16.41
N LEU A 320 2.15 -24.76 -17.61
CA LEU A 320 1.38 -24.96 -18.85
C LEU A 320 0.70 -26.32 -18.85
N ILE A 321 1.42 -27.38 -18.46
CA ILE A 321 0.88 -28.72 -18.31
C ILE A 321 -0.28 -28.73 -17.30
N TYR A 322 -0.08 -28.15 -16.11
CA TYR A 322 -1.13 -28.06 -15.10
C TYR A 322 -2.37 -27.29 -15.60
N LYS A 323 -2.15 -26.17 -16.33
CA LYS A 323 -3.22 -25.34 -16.90
C LYS A 323 -4.07 -26.10 -17.93
N GLN A 324 -3.46 -26.99 -18.72
CA GLN A 324 -4.19 -27.86 -19.66
C GLN A 324 -4.85 -29.06 -18.95
N MET A 325 -4.20 -29.63 -17.93
CA MET A 325 -4.73 -30.76 -17.17
C MET A 325 -5.95 -30.40 -16.32
N PHE A 326 -5.97 -29.23 -15.69
CA PHE A 326 -6.98 -28.88 -14.69
C PHE A 326 -8.43 -28.90 -15.22
N PRO A 327 -8.75 -28.29 -16.39
CA PRO A 327 -10.09 -28.39 -16.97
C PRO A 327 -10.50 -29.83 -17.29
N LEU A 328 -9.60 -30.65 -17.85
CA LEU A 328 -9.86 -32.04 -18.20
C LEU A 328 -10.11 -32.91 -16.96
N MET A 329 -9.34 -32.69 -15.89
CA MET A 329 -9.57 -33.31 -14.59
C MET A 329 -10.94 -32.94 -14.02
N HIS A 330 -11.34 -31.67 -14.17
CA HIS A 330 -12.63 -31.17 -13.70
C HIS A 330 -13.80 -31.80 -14.49
N GLU A 331 -13.67 -31.92 -15.82
CA GLU A 331 -14.64 -32.60 -16.68
C GLU A 331 -14.75 -34.10 -16.38
N ASN A 332 -13.67 -34.75 -15.95
CA ASN A 332 -13.68 -36.17 -15.57
C ASN A 332 -14.26 -36.42 -14.17
N LEU A 333 -14.39 -35.38 -13.33
CA LEU A 333 -14.81 -35.51 -11.93
C LEU A 333 -16.24 -36.09 -11.76
N PRO A 334 -17.27 -35.72 -12.54
CA PRO A 334 -18.59 -36.34 -12.46
C PRO A 334 -18.56 -37.85 -12.69
N ARG A 335 -17.76 -38.33 -13.67
CA ARG A 335 -17.58 -39.76 -13.93
C ARG A 335 -16.97 -40.47 -12.72
N LEU A 336 -15.97 -39.86 -12.08
CA LEU A 336 -15.37 -40.41 -10.85
C LEU A 336 -16.35 -40.42 -9.67
N ARG A 337 -17.24 -39.42 -9.56
CA ARG A 337 -18.31 -39.40 -8.54
C ARG A 337 -19.31 -40.54 -8.75
N GLU A 338 -19.72 -40.79 -9.99
CA GLU A 338 -20.62 -41.88 -10.34
C GLU A 338 -19.96 -43.25 -10.07
N GLN A 339 -18.70 -43.42 -10.46
CA GLN A 339 -17.93 -44.63 -10.15
C GLN A 339 -17.78 -44.84 -8.63
N TYR A 340 -17.53 -43.78 -7.85
CA TYR A 340 -17.46 -43.88 -6.40
C TYR A 340 -18.79 -44.29 -5.76
N ALA A 341 -19.91 -43.76 -6.27
CA ALA A 341 -21.25 -44.11 -5.80
C ALA A 341 -21.62 -45.57 -6.12
N ASN A 342 -21.24 -46.04 -7.31
CA ASN A 342 -21.56 -47.38 -7.83
C ASN A 342 -20.50 -48.45 -7.51
N ALA A 343 -19.36 -48.08 -6.89
CA ALA A 343 -18.28 -48.99 -6.57
C ALA A 343 -18.75 -50.11 -5.63
N ALA A 344 -18.54 -51.36 -6.06
CA ALA A 344 -18.99 -52.57 -5.37
C ALA A 344 -18.01 -53.03 -4.28
N THR A 345 -16.76 -52.58 -4.32
CA THR A 345 -15.70 -52.96 -3.39
C THR A 345 -15.14 -51.75 -2.65
N GLU A 346 -14.69 -51.97 -1.41
CA GLU A 346 -14.07 -50.91 -0.60
C GLU A 346 -12.70 -50.48 -1.18
N GLU A 347 -12.01 -51.38 -1.88
CA GLU A 347 -10.75 -51.11 -2.57
C GLU A 347 -10.93 -50.12 -3.73
N GLU A 348 -11.99 -50.28 -4.52
CA GLU A 348 -12.33 -49.37 -5.63
C GLU A 348 -12.70 -47.98 -5.10
N ARG A 349 -13.47 -47.91 -4.01
CA ARG A 349 -13.77 -46.65 -3.32
C ARG A 349 -12.51 -45.97 -2.78
N ALA A 350 -11.61 -46.74 -2.16
CA ALA A 350 -10.35 -46.23 -1.64
C ALA A 350 -9.44 -45.70 -2.75
N PHE A 351 -9.38 -46.40 -3.90
CA PHE A 351 -8.62 -45.96 -5.07
C PHE A 351 -9.16 -44.64 -5.64
N ILE A 352 -10.46 -44.53 -5.88
CA ILE A 352 -11.07 -43.30 -6.41
C ILE A 352 -10.87 -42.13 -5.44
N LYS A 353 -11.00 -42.39 -4.13
CA LYS A 353 -10.74 -41.38 -3.09
C LYS A 353 -9.29 -40.92 -3.09
N ALA A 354 -8.33 -41.83 -3.28
CA ALA A 354 -6.92 -41.50 -3.41
C ALA A 354 -6.63 -40.70 -4.69
N LEU A 355 -7.26 -41.07 -5.81
CA LEU A 355 -7.12 -40.35 -7.09
C LEU A 355 -7.67 -38.92 -7.01
N VAL A 356 -8.87 -38.73 -6.47
CA VAL A 356 -9.45 -37.39 -6.29
C VAL A 356 -8.64 -36.57 -5.29
N LYS A 357 -8.06 -37.20 -4.27
CA LYS A 357 -7.10 -36.53 -3.37
C LYS A 357 -5.85 -36.09 -4.14
N LEU A 358 -5.29 -36.94 -4.99
CA LEU A 358 -4.14 -36.60 -5.81
C LEU A 358 -4.46 -35.46 -6.79
N MET A 359 -5.63 -35.47 -7.44
CA MET A 359 -6.10 -34.38 -8.31
C MET A 359 -6.19 -33.06 -7.54
N ARG A 360 -6.70 -33.10 -6.31
CA ARG A 360 -6.80 -31.93 -5.43
C ARG A 360 -5.43 -31.41 -4.99
N ASP A 361 -4.52 -32.32 -4.66
CA ASP A 361 -3.20 -32.00 -4.17
C ASP A 361 -2.20 -31.72 -5.31
N LEU A 362 -2.58 -31.88 -6.58
CA LEU A 362 -1.72 -31.63 -7.75
C LEU A 362 -1.47 -30.13 -7.95
N HIS A 363 -0.22 -29.77 -8.18
CA HIS A 363 0.24 -28.41 -8.48
C HIS A 363 1.54 -28.50 -9.30
N PRO A 364 1.97 -27.40 -9.98
CA PRO A 364 3.14 -27.43 -10.87
C PRO A 364 4.43 -27.95 -10.23
N GLU A 365 4.71 -27.61 -8.96
CA GLU A 365 5.94 -28.06 -8.27
C GLU A 365 5.98 -29.59 -8.11
N LEU A 366 4.83 -30.23 -7.86
CA LEU A 366 4.75 -31.69 -7.75
C LEU A 366 5.04 -32.37 -9.10
N ILE A 367 4.63 -31.75 -10.22
CA ILE A 367 4.96 -32.24 -11.57
C ILE A 367 6.48 -32.18 -11.79
N MET A 368 7.12 -31.07 -11.41
CA MET A 368 8.57 -30.93 -11.52
C MET A 368 9.32 -31.97 -10.69
N GLU A 369 8.96 -32.14 -9.42
CA GLU A 369 9.58 -33.10 -8.50
C GLU A 369 9.40 -34.55 -8.98
N SER A 370 8.24 -34.86 -9.56
CA SER A 370 7.89 -36.24 -9.95
C SER A 370 8.46 -36.64 -11.31
N TYR A 371 8.51 -35.70 -12.28
CA TYR A 371 8.80 -36.02 -13.68
C TYR A 371 10.04 -35.32 -14.26
N PHE A 372 10.43 -34.12 -13.79
CA PHE A 372 11.48 -33.32 -14.45
C PHE A 372 12.84 -33.40 -13.77
N THR A 373 12.98 -34.18 -12.70
CA THR A 373 14.27 -34.34 -12.03
C THR A 373 15.29 -35.03 -12.95
N PRO A 374 16.59 -34.70 -12.86
CA PRO A 374 17.62 -35.35 -13.67
C PRO A 374 17.65 -36.88 -13.50
N ALA A 375 17.36 -37.38 -12.30
CA ALA A 375 17.29 -38.82 -12.02
C ALA A 375 16.19 -39.54 -12.82
N LYS A 376 15.12 -38.84 -13.20
CA LYS A 376 14.03 -39.37 -14.03
C LYS A 376 14.30 -39.23 -15.53
N ASN A 377 15.30 -38.43 -15.90
CA ASN A 377 15.64 -38.13 -17.29
C ASN A 377 17.17 -38.21 -17.49
N PRO A 378 17.80 -39.38 -17.23
CA PRO A 378 19.26 -39.49 -17.22
C PRO A 378 19.90 -39.28 -18.60
N ASP A 379 19.13 -39.47 -19.69
CA ASP A 379 19.61 -39.28 -21.06
C ASP A 379 19.72 -37.80 -21.45
N LEU A 380 19.10 -36.89 -20.68
CA LEU A 380 19.15 -35.46 -20.97
C LEU A 380 20.35 -34.83 -20.27
N LEU A 381 21.12 -34.02 -21.02
CA LEU A 381 22.27 -33.29 -20.48
C LEU A 381 21.79 -32.29 -19.42
N ASN A 382 22.18 -32.48 -18.16
CA ASN A 382 21.78 -31.60 -17.07
C ASN A 382 22.57 -30.27 -17.10
N PRO A 383 21.94 -29.12 -17.38
CA PRO A 383 22.60 -27.82 -17.44
C PRO A 383 23.13 -27.32 -16.08
N GLU A 384 22.63 -27.87 -14.97
CA GLU A 384 23.08 -27.49 -13.61
C GLU A 384 24.40 -28.17 -13.21
N VAL A 385 24.95 -29.02 -14.08
CA VAL A 385 26.28 -29.64 -13.88
C VAL A 385 27.27 -29.01 -14.85
N PRO A 386 28.43 -28.51 -14.36
CA PRO A 386 29.50 -28.04 -15.23
C PRO A 386 29.91 -29.08 -16.26
N SER A 387 29.89 -28.70 -17.53
CA SER A 387 30.22 -29.57 -18.67
C SER A 387 31.23 -28.89 -19.57
N ASP A 388 32.19 -29.66 -20.08
CA ASP A 388 33.23 -29.19 -21.01
C ASP A 388 32.89 -29.49 -22.48
N VAL A 389 31.62 -29.80 -22.78
CA VAL A 389 31.18 -29.97 -24.17
C VAL A 389 31.39 -28.67 -24.96
N PRO A 390 31.79 -28.74 -26.24
CA PRO A 390 32.12 -27.58 -27.06
C PRO A 390 31.02 -26.51 -27.12
N GLU A 391 29.76 -26.93 -27.05
CA GLU A 391 28.57 -26.07 -27.10
C GLU A 391 28.37 -25.24 -25.82
N THR A 392 29.07 -25.56 -24.72
CA THR A 392 28.97 -24.82 -23.46
C THR A 392 29.56 -23.42 -23.61
N PRO A 393 28.80 -22.36 -23.35
CA PRO A 393 29.29 -20.98 -23.42
C PRO A 393 30.47 -20.73 -22.47
N GLU A 394 31.49 -19.99 -22.94
CA GLU A 394 32.68 -19.65 -22.14
C GLU A 394 32.34 -18.98 -20.79
N PHE A 395 31.25 -18.20 -20.76
CA PHE A 395 30.77 -17.58 -19.53
C PHE A 395 30.47 -18.60 -18.43
N LEU A 396 29.87 -19.75 -18.77
CA LEU A 396 29.59 -20.85 -17.84
C LEU A 396 30.83 -21.69 -17.51
N LYS A 397 31.97 -21.45 -18.16
CA LYS A 397 33.24 -22.09 -17.84
C LYS A 397 34.03 -21.34 -16.77
N THR A 398 33.66 -20.10 -16.47
CA THR A 398 34.38 -19.24 -15.54
C THR A 398 34.35 -19.74 -14.10
N THR A 399 35.48 -19.59 -13.42
CA THR A 399 35.60 -19.84 -11.98
C THR A 399 34.96 -18.69 -11.18
N ALA A 400 34.63 -18.94 -9.92
CA ALA A 400 34.10 -17.91 -9.02
C ALA A 400 34.99 -16.65 -8.94
N GLN A 401 36.32 -16.83 -8.90
CA GLN A 401 37.26 -15.72 -8.82
C GLN A 401 37.27 -14.88 -10.11
N GLU A 402 37.25 -15.53 -11.27
CA GLU A 402 37.22 -14.85 -12.57
C GLU A 402 35.91 -14.10 -12.79
N LEU A 403 34.77 -14.71 -12.47
CA LEU A 403 33.46 -14.07 -12.56
C LEU A 403 33.42 -12.80 -11.69
N VAL A 404 33.79 -12.91 -10.42
CA VAL A 404 33.77 -11.80 -9.48
C VAL A 404 34.74 -10.69 -9.90
N ALA A 405 35.91 -11.04 -10.44
CA ALA A 405 36.85 -10.07 -11.01
C ALA A 405 36.26 -9.35 -12.24
N ARG A 406 35.60 -10.09 -13.13
CA ARG A 406 34.94 -9.56 -14.33
C ARG A 406 33.82 -8.60 -13.96
N LEU A 407 32.94 -8.96 -13.03
CA LEU A 407 31.85 -8.10 -12.56
C LEU A 407 32.38 -6.80 -11.94
N ASN A 408 33.46 -6.91 -11.15
CA ASN A 408 34.12 -5.75 -10.56
C ASN A 408 34.81 -4.85 -11.60
N ALA A 409 35.28 -5.42 -12.73
CA ALA A 409 35.83 -4.64 -13.84
C ALA A 409 34.74 -3.87 -14.61
N VAL A 410 33.55 -4.45 -14.77
CA VAL A 410 32.39 -3.76 -15.37
C VAL A 410 31.93 -2.61 -14.47
N ARG A 411 31.79 -2.84 -13.17
CA ARG A 411 31.44 -1.79 -12.20
C ARG A 411 32.10 -2.03 -10.84
N PRO A 412 33.15 -1.26 -10.49
CA PRO A 412 33.87 -1.41 -9.22
C PRO A 412 32.98 -1.16 -7.99
N MET A 413 32.02 -0.24 -8.10
CA MET A 413 31.03 0.02 -7.05
C MET A 413 29.80 -0.86 -7.28
N SER A 414 29.91 -2.13 -6.92
CA SER A 414 28.80 -3.09 -6.99
C SER A 414 28.67 -3.92 -5.71
N ARG A 415 27.49 -4.50 -5.49
CA ARG A 415 27.28 -5.53 -4.47
C ARG A 415 27.32 -6.87 -5.15
N ILE A 416 28.30 -7.67 -4.77
CA ILE A 416 28.36 -9.08 -5.13
C ILE A 416 27.87 -9.88 -3.94
N ILE A 417 26.78 -10.60 -4.14
CA ILE A 417 26.08 -11.39 -3.13
C ILE A 417 26.29 -12.86 -3.45
N LEU A 418 26.83 -13.62 -2.49
CA LEU A 418 26.93 -15.07 -2.62
C LEU A 418 25.63 -15.72 -2.13
N THR A 419 24.99 -16.51 -3.00
CA THR A 419 23.86 -17.34 -2.62
C THR A 419 24.35 -18.59 -1.91
N LEU A 420 23.70 -18.93 -0.80
CA LEU A 420 24.15 -20.00 0.10
C LEU A 420 23.42 -21.33 -0.11
N SER A 421 22.52 -21.41 -1.10
CA SER A 421 21.77 -22.63 -1.42
C SER A 421 22.71 -23.79 -1.70
N GLY A 422 22.57 -24.89 -0.97
CA GLY A 422 23.44 -26.06 -1.12
C GLY A 422 24.92 -25.87 -0.72
N LEU A 423 25.30 -24.73 -0.14
CA LEU A 423 26.66 -24.47 0.34
C LEU A 423 26.86 -24.87 1.80
N ARG A 424 28.04 -25.42 2.09
CA ARG A 424 28.52 -25.71 3.44
C ARG A 424 29.38 -24.57 3.96
N THR A 425 29.69 -24.57 5.25
CA THR A 425 30.48 -23.53 5.91
C THR A 425 31.88 -23.36 5.29
N GLU A 426 32.50 -24.47 4.92
CA GLU A 426 33.80 -24.54 4.25
C GLU A 426 33.77 -23.99 2.82
N ASP A 427 32.67 -24.16 2.10
CA ASP A 427 32.46 -23.58 0.77
C ASP A 427 32.45 -22.06 0.87
N ALA A 428 31.62 -21.54 1.79
CA ALA A 428 31.53 -20.10 2.03
C ALA A 428 32.88 -19.52 2.47
N LEU A 429 33.59 -20.17 3.39
CA LEU A 429 34.91 -19.71 3.83
C LEU A 429 35.95 -19.67 2.70
N GLU A 430 36.00 -20.72 1.86
CA GLU A 430 36.89 -20.78 0.71
C GLU A 430 36.59 -19.65 -0.26
N LEU A 431 35.33 -19.48 -0.66
CA LEU A 431 34.90 -18.44 -1.61
C LEU A 431 35.19 -17.03 -1.09
N LEU A 432 34.91 -16.76 0.19
CA LEU A 432 35.20 -15.47 0.82
C LEU A 432 36.71 -15.16 0.84
N TYR A 433 37.56 -16.18 0.92
CA TYR A 433 39.01 -16.02 0.89
C TYR A 433 39.57 -15.89 -0.53
N THR A 434 39.15 -16.76 -1.46
CA THR A 434 39.66 -16.79 -2.85
C THR A 434 39.21 -15.58 -3.66
N CYS A 435 38.02 -15.02 -3.37
CA CYS A 435 37.54 -13.79 -4.01
C CYS A 435 38.14 -12.51 -3.40
N GLU A 436 38.98 -12.63 -2.36
CA GLU A 436 39.77 -11.55 -1.74
C GLU A 436 38.96 -10.32 -1.32
N GLY A 437 37.78 -10.52 -0.72
CA GLY A 437 36.94 -9.43 -0.21
C GLY A 437 35.99 -8.80 -1.23
N ARG A 438 35.98 -9.27 -2.49
CA ARG A 438 35.05 -8.77 -3.51
C ARG A 438 33.61 -9.22 -3.29
N ILE A 439 33.39 -10.33 -2.58
CA ILE A 439 32.06 -10.74 -2.11
C ILE A 439 31.68 -9.81 -0.95
N THR A 440 30.63 -9.02 -1.12
CA THR A 440 30.27 -7.96 -0.14
C THR A 440 29.09 -8.35 0.72
N HIS A 441 28.22 -9.25 0.24
CA HIS A 441 27.03 -9.70 0.95
C HIS A 441 26.87 -11.22 0.87
N LEU A 442 26.13 -11.79 1.82
CA LEU A 442 25.67 -13.16 1.81
C LEU A 442 24.13 -13.19 1.83
N GLU A 443 23.53 -14.02 0.98
CA GLU A 443 22.11 -14.35 1.09
C GLU A 443 21.92 -15.36 2.23
N LEU A 444 21.90 -14.88 3.48
CA LEU A 444 21.83 -15.74 4.67
C LEU A 444 20.50 -16.49 4.80
N PHE A 445 19.44 -15.98 4.17
CA PHE A 445 18.12 -16.60 4.25
C PHE A 445 17.36 -16.41 2.95
N ASN A 446 16.99 -17.53 2.36
CA ASN A 446 16.08 -17.63 1.23
C ASN A 446 14.87 -18.46 1.67
N LEU A 447 13.66 -17.88 1.63
CA LEU A 447 12.48 -18.52 2.19
C LEU A 447 12.15 -19.85 1.50
N LYS A 448 12.21 -19.90 0.16
CA LYS A 448 11.94 -21.11 -0.61
C LYS A 448 12.91 -22.23 -0.25
N ASP A 449 14.20 -21.90 -0.16
CA ASP A 449 15.23 -22.87 0.19
C ASP A 449 15.14 -23.32 1.65
N PHE A 450 14.70 -22.43 2.55
CA PHE A 450 14.47 -22.78 3.94
C PHE A 450 13.32 -23.78 4.09
N VAL A 451 12.17 -23.52 3.45
CA VAL A 451 10.99 -24.40 3.49
C VAL A 451 11.27 -25.75 2.82
N THR A 452 12.07 -25.77 1.75
CA THR A 452 12.45 -27.00 1.03
C THR A 452 13.66 -27.74 1.63
N GLY A 453 14.23 -27.25 2.73
CA GLY A 453 15.34 -27.91 3.42
C GLY A 453 16.71 -27.78 2.74
N LYS A 454 16.86 -26.86 1.77
CA LYS A 454 18.10 -26.62 1.01
C LYS A 454 19.13 -25.74 1.72
N MET A 455 18.83 -25.29 2.95
CA MET A 455 19.73 -24.45 3.76
C MET A 455 20.19 -25.11 5.08
N PRO A 456 20.78 -26.32 5.08
CA PRO A 456 21.12 -27.02 6.33
C PRO A 456 22.22 -26.32 7.15
N HIS A 457 23.12 -25.56 6.51
CA HIS A 457 24.28 -24.91 7.14
C HIS A 457 24.11 -23.40 7.39
N TYR A 458 22.88 -22.85 7.35
CA TYR A 458 22.69 -21.41 7.54
C TYR A 458 23.18 -20.89 8.90
N LYS A 459 22.99 -21.66 10.01
CA LYS A 459 23.43 -21.22 11.34
C LYS A 459 24.97 -21.12 11.44
N PRO A 460 25.73 -22.18 11.10
CA PRO A 460 27.19 -22.08 11.10
C PRO A 460 27.75 -20.98 10.18
N ILE A 461 27.15 -20.77 9.00
CA ILE A 461 27.57 -19.70 8.08
C ILE A 461 27.27 -18.31 8.67
N THR A 462 26.15 -18.15 9.35
CA THR A 462 25.82 -16.90 10.05
C THR A 462 26.82 -16.61 11.16
N GLU A 463 27.24 -17.62 11.93
CA GLU A 463 28.29 -17.47 12.94
C GLU A 463 29.66 -17.14 12.33
N LEU A 464 30.01 -17.75 11.19
CA LEU A 464 31.22 -17.44 10.45
C LEU A 464 31.24 -15.97 10.02
N MET A 465 30.16 -15.48 9.40
CA MET A 465 30.02 -14.08 8.99
C MET A 465 30.18 -13.14 10.18
N TYR A 466 29.50 -13.43 11.30
CA TYR A 466 29.58 -12.63 12.52
C TYR A 466 31.01 -12.59 13.07
N ALA A 467 31.72 -13.73 13.09
CA ALA A 467 33.10 -13.82 13.54
C ALA A 467 34.09 -13.03 12.66
N ILE A 468 33.88 -13.04 11.33
CA ILE A 468 34.63 -12.21 10.37
C ILE A 468 34.39 -10.73 10.66
N ASN A 469 33.13 -10.30 10.75
CA ASN A 469 32.76 -8.90 10.95
C ASN A 469 33.25 -8.32 12.28
N GLN A 470 33.23 -9.11 13.36
CA GLN A 470 33.76 -8.70 14.66
C GLN A 470 35.29 -8.73 14.72
N GLY A 471 35.98 -9.27 13.71
CA GLY A 471 37.43 -9.44 13.75
C GLY A 471 37.89 -10.42 14.84
N SER A 472 37.07 -11.42 15.20
CA SER A 472 37.40 -12.37 16.27
C SER A 472 38.31 -13.49 15.78
N ALA A 473 39.63 -13.31 15.93
CA ALA A 473 40.62 -14.31 15.51
C ALA A 473 40.47 -15.64 16.27
N PHE A 474 40.08 -15.60 17.55
CA PHE A 474 39.87 -16.80 18.37
C PHE A 474 38.72 -17.68 17.84
N VAL A 475 37.57 -17.06 17.53
CA VAL A 475 36.40 -17.78 17.03
C VAL A 475 36.67 -18.34 15.63
N LEU A 476 37.28 -17.54 14.75
CA LEU A 476 37.68 -17.98 13.42
C LEU A 476 38.65 -19.16 13.48
N LYS A 477 39.69 -19.08 14.33
CA LYS A 477 40.66 -20.17 14.53
C LYS A 477 39.96 -21.45 15.00
N ARG A 478 39.01 -21.34 15.94
CA ARG A 478 38.23 -22.49 16.44
C ARG A 478 37.38 -23.12 15.33
N MET A 479 36.62 -22.31 14.59
CA MET A 479 35.78 -22.78 13.47
C MET A 479 36.61 -23.47 12.40
N ILE A 480 37.68 -22.83 11.93
CA ILE A 480 38.54 -23.37 10.87
C ILE A 480 39.21 -24.68 11.32
N ARG A 481 39.68 -24.78 12.56
CA ARG A 481 40.23 -26.05 13.10
C ARG A 481 39.18 -27.15 13.19
N GLY A 482 37.93 -26.80 13.53
CA GLY A 482 36.81 -27.73 13.52
C GLY A 482 36.59 -28.30 12.13
N ILE A 483 36.43 -27.42 11.13
CA ILE A 483 36.27 -27.82 9.72
C ILE A 483 37.43 -28.70 9.24
N ILE A 484 38.68 -28.35 9.56
CA ILE A 484 39.86 -29.14 9.19
C ILE A 484 39.84 -30.53 9.82
N ARG A 485 39.40 -30.64 11.09
CA ARG A 485 39.29 -31.93 11.79
C ARG A 485 38.21 -32.79 11.14
N ASP A 486 37.05 -32.22 10.84
CA ASP A 486 35.94 -32.96 10.23
C ASP A 486 36.31 -33.44 8.80
N TYR A 487 37.21 -32.74 8.11
CA TYR A 487 37.80 -33.19 6.83
C TYR A 487 38.96 -34.19 6.97
N SER A 488 39.53 -34.37 8.16
CA SER A 488 40.65 -35.29 8.36
C SER A 488 40.27 -36.77 8.26
N GLU A 489 38.96 -37.07 8.27
CA GLU A 489 38.38 -38.40 8.11
C GLU A 489 38.12 -38.78 6.63
N PHE A 490 38.22 -37.84 5.67
CA PHE A 490 38.01 -38.09 4.24
C PHE A 490 39.33 -38.44 3.52
N THR A 491 39.44 -39.67 3.04
CA THR A 491 40.59 -40.19 2.28
C THR A 491 40.40 -40.01 0.77
N GLY A 492 40.64 -38.80 0.24
CA GLY A 492 40.59 -38.53 -1.20
C GLY A 492 41.39 -37.29 -1.62
N HIS A 493 41.86 -37.25 -2.89
CA HIS A 493 42.68 -36.16 -3.43
C HIS A 493 42.01 -34.77 -3.31
N ALA A 494 40.70 -34.67 -3.59
CA ALA A 494 39.93 -33.43 -3.43
C ALA A 494 39.81 -32.97 -1.97
N GLY A 495 39.82 -33.91 -1.01
CA GLY A 495 39.85 -33.60 0.42
C GLY A 495 41.21 -33.07 0.88
N GLY A 496 42.30 -33.55 0.28
CA GLY A 496 43.67 -33.08 0.52
C GLY A 496 43.86 -31.61 0.13
N GLU A 497 43.49 -31.24 -1.10
CA GLU A 497 43.60 -29.86 -1.60
C GLU A 497 42.78 -28.87 -0.75
N ARG A 498 41.54 -29.23 -0.40
CA ARG A 498 40.69 -28.42 0.48
C ARG A 498 41.34 -28.21 1.85
N ARG A 499 41.92 -29.27 2.43
CA ARG A 499 42.58 -29.21 3.74
C ARG A 499 43.81 -28.31 3.71
N GLU A 500 44.60 -28.35 2.64
CA GLU A 500 45.74 -27.45 2.46
C GLU A 500 45.31 -25.99 2.39
N LEU A 501 44.26 -25.68 1.62
CA LEU A 501 43.73 -24.33 1.54
C LEU A 501 43.19 -23.85 2.89
N LEU A 502 42.39 -24.65 3.59
CA LEU A 502 41.89 -24.31 4.93
C LEU A 502 43.04 -24.09 5.92
N THR A 503 44.12 -24.88 5.82
CA THR A 503 45.33 -24.70 6.62
C THR A 503 46.05 -23.39 6.28
N LYS A 504 46.09 -23.01 4.99
CA LYS A 504 46.60 -21.71 4.53
C LYS A 504 45.76 -20.55 5.07
N ILE A 505 44.43 -20.68 5.09
CA ILE A 505 43.52 -19.69 5.69
C ILE A 505 43.76 -19.61 7.20
N LEU A 506 43.87 -20.74 7.90
CA LEU A 506 44.16 -20.81 9.34
C LEU A 506 45.45 -20.08 9.71
N ARG A 507 46.51 -20.24 8.91
CA ARG A 507 47.79 -19.55 9.09
C ARG A 507 47.71 -18.05 8.78
N ASN A 508 46.74 -17.63 7.96
CA ASN A 508 46.59 -16.27 7.45
C ASN A 508 45.23 -15.63 7.81
N ILE A 509 44.68 -15.90 9.00
CA ILE A 509 43.45 -15.26 9.49
C ILE A 509 43.52 -13.72 9.38
N PRO A 510 44.64 -13.03 9.69
CA PRO A 510 44.72 -11.58 9.51
C PRO A 510 44.45 -11.11 8.08
N ARG A 511 44.82 -11.89 7.06
CA ARG A 511 44.51 -11.56 5.65
C ARG A 511 43.01 -11.63 5.39
N LEU A 512 42.35 -12.70 5.83
CA LEU A 512 40.89 -12.81 5.72
C LEU A 512 40.17 -11.66 6.43
N GLN A 513 40.62 -11.28 7.62
CA GLN A 513 40.06 -10.15 8.36
C GLN A 513 40.29 -8.81 7.66
N SER A 514 41.46 -8.64 7.03
CA SER A 514 41.81 -7.39 6.35
C SER A 514 40.84 -7.04 5.21
N PHE A 515 40.30 -8.06 4.54
CA PHE A 515 39.31 -7.91 3.47
C PHE A 515 38.03 -7.21 3.95
N TYR A 516 37.57 -7.49 5.17
CA TYR A 516 36.27 -7.03 5.68
C TYR A 516 36.38 -6.01 6.83
N LYS A 517 37.59 -5.60 7.20
CA LYS A 517 37.84 -4.67 8.33
C LYS A 517 37.19 -3.29 8.13
N LYS A 518 37.24 -2.75 6.91
CA LYS A 518 36.67 -1.42 6.58
C LYS A 518 35.21 -1.52 6.10
N ALA A 519 34.89 -2.62 5.40
CA ALA A 519 33.58 -2.89 4.85
C ALA A 519 33.14 -4.29 5.32
N PRO A 520 32.40 -4.40 6.43
CA PRO A 520 31.97 -5.70 6.93
C PRO A 520 30.99 -6.36 5.95
N LEU A 521 30.98 -7.69 5.96
CA LEU A 521 30.00 -8.49 5.21
C LEU A 521 28.58 -8.14 5.67
N LYS A 522 27.68 -7.99 4.71
CA LYS A 522 26.28 -7.65 4.95
C LYS A 522 25.35 -8.80 4.57
N THR A 523 24.15 -8.77 5.11
CA THR A 523 23.14 -9.81 4.87
C THR A 523 22.11 -9.38 3.83
N ARG A 524 21.67 -10.34 3.01
CA ARG A 524 20.43 -10.29 2.22
C ARG A 524 19.46 -11.36 2.69
N VAL A 525 18.16 -11.02 2.68
CA VAL A 525 17.06 -11.95 2.98
C VAL A 525 16.03 -11.86 1.85
N GLY A 526 15.80 -12.98 1.18
CA GLY A 526 14.99 -13.08 -0.02
C GLY A 526 13.87 -14.10 0.11
N SER A 527 12.76 -13.90 -0.61
CA SER A 527 11.68 -14.88 -0.64
C SER A 527 11.82 -15.89 -1.77
N ASP A 528 12.54 -15.54 -2.85
CA ASP A 528 12.50 -16.25 -4.14
C ASP A 528 11.06 -16.45 -4.65
N SER A 529 10.22 -15.43 -4.43
CA SER A 529 8.82 -15.50 -4.80
C SER A 529 8.64 -15.33 -6.31
N THR A 530 8.01 -16.33 -6.93
CA THR A 530 7.63 -16.33 -8.36
C THR A 530 6.14 -16.04 -8.58
N SER A 531 5.36 -15.92 -7.49
CA SER A 531 3.88 -15.96 -7.50
C SER A 531 3.25 -17.24 -8.07
N ARG A 532 4.02 -18.34 -8.22
CA ARG A 532 3.56 -19.63 -8.79
C ARG A 532 3.37 -20.75 -7.76
N SER A 533 3.95 -20.62 -6.56
CA SER A 533 3.88 -21.65 -5.52
C SER A 533 2.63 -21.53 -4.66
N TYR A 534 1.92 -22.64 -4.48
CA TYR A 534 0.75 -22.75 -3.59
C TYR A 534 1.15 -23.09 -2.15
N ARG A 535 2.42 -23.47 -1.92
CA ARG A 535 2.94 -23.94 -0.62
C ARG A 535 3.82 -22.92 0.09
N LEU A 536 4.32 -21.90 -0.60
CA LEU A 536 5.23 -20.90 -0.04
C LEU A 536 4.49 -19.63 0.41
N HIS A 537 5.03 -18.92 1.40
CA HIS A 537 4.54 -17.58 1.72
C HIS A 537 4.78 -16.63 0.54
N GLY A 538 3.85 -15.70 0.32
CA GLY A 538 4.03 -14.62 -0.65
C GLY A 538 5.21 -13.70 -0.29
N MET A 539 5.71 -12.96 -1.29
CA MET A 539 6.86 -12.05 -1.13
C MET A 539 6.78 -11.10 0.07
N GLY A 540 7.95 -10.75 0.60
CA GLY A 540 8.13 -9.62 1.50
C GLY A 540 8.34 -9.96 2.97
N PHE A 541 9.21 -9.16 3.59
CA PHE A 541 9.58 -9.23 5.00
C PHE A 541 9.44 -7.87 5.67
N ALA A 542 9.30 -7.88 6.99
CA ALA A 542 9.25 -6.69 7.81
C ALA A 542 10.12 -6.83 9.05
N PHE A 543 10.83 -5.76 9.40
CA PHE A 543 11.37 -5.63 10.75
C PHE A 543 10.23 -5.32 11.71
N ILE A 544 9.97 -6.25 12.63
CA ILE A 544 8.80 -6.22 13.53
C ILE A 544 8.73 -4.89 14.30
N ALA A 545 9.86 -4.40 14.82
CA ALA A 545 9.89 -3.16 15.61
C ALA A 545 9.54 -1.89 14.82
N SER A 546 9.68 -1.90 13.49
CA SER A 546 9.29 -0.77 12.63
C SER A 546 7.77 -0.69 12.38
N LEU A 547 7.02 -1.74 12.70
CA LEU A 547 5.58 -1.81 12.49
C LEU A 547 4.78 -1.21 13.67
N PRO A 548 3.52 -0.81 13.47
CA PRO A 548 2.63 -0.40 14.54
C PRO A 548 2.41 -1.50 15.59
N LYS A 549 2.19 -1.12 16.86
CA LYS A 549 1.98 -2.07 17.97
C LYS A 549 0.91 -3.15 17.70
N PRO A 550 -0.24 -2.86 17.06
CA PRO A 550 -1.21 -3.90 16.71
C PRO A 550 -0.63 -4.99 15.81
N SER A 551 0.13 -4.60 14.78
CA SER A 551 0.80 -5.52 13.86
C SER A 551 1.87 -6.34 14.57
N GLN A 552 2.67 -5.72 15.45
CA GLN A 552 3.65 -6.43 16.28
C GLN A 552 3.01 -7.52 17.15
N LYS A 553 1.85 -7.22 17.75
CA LYS A 553 1.10 -8.17 18.56
C LYS A 553 0.54 -9.32 17.70
N SER A 554 0.04 -9.02 16.50
CA SER A 554 -0.48 -10.03 15.57
C SER A 554 0.61 -11.02 15.17
N ILE A 555 1.81 -10.54 14.82
CA ILE A 555 2.94 -11.39 14.40
C ILE A 555 3.40 -12.31 15.54
N ARG A 556 3.34 -11.83 16.79
CA ARG A 556 3.74 -12.59 17.98
C ARG A 556 2.62 -13.43 18.57
N ASP A 557 1.43 -13.42 17.97
CA ASP A 557 0.33 -14.26 18.42
C ASP A 557 0.62 -15.71 18.02
N PRO A 558 0.77 -16.65 18.97
CA PRO A 558 1.04 -18.05 18.64
C PRO A 558 -0.11 -18.72 17.87
N LYS A 559 -1.29 -18.10 17.78
CA LYS A 559 -2.42 -18.57 16.98
C LYS A 559 -2.35 -18.10 15.52
N ASP A 560 -1.45 -17.18 15.17
CA ASP A 560 -1.28 -16.71 13.80
C ASP A 560 -0.36 -17.67 13.02
N PHE A 561 -0.96 -18.65 12.35
CA PHE A 561 -0.23 -19.60 11.48
C PHE A 561 0.08 -19.04 10.10
N LEU A 562 -0.32 -17.80 9.79
CA LEU A 562 -0.12 -17.23 8.46
C LEU A 562 1.27 -16.63 8.31
N ARG A 563 1.91 -16.21 9.40
CA ARG A 563 3.19 -15.50 9.35
C ARG A 563 4.29 -16.32 9.98
N GLU A 564 5.45 -16.28 9.33
CA GLU A 564 6.64 -16.94 9.81
C GLU A 564 7.62 -15.91 10.36
N VAL A 565 8.08 -16.14 11.58
CA VAL A 565 9.14 -15.34 12.21
C VAL A 565 10.47 -15.98 11.85
N ILE A 566 11.27 -15.28 11.05
CA ILE A 566 12.53 -15.79 10.50
C ILE A 566 13.55 -15.92 11.64
N PRO A 567 14.35 -17.00 11.71
CA PRO A 567 15.31 -17.26 12.79
C PRO A 567 16.58 -16.39 12.71
N LEU A 568 16.40 -15.08 12.48
CA LEU A 568 17.44 -14.07 12.36
C LEU A 568 17.10 -12.84 13.22
N ARG A 569 18.13 -12.32 13.88
CA ARG A 569 18.10 -11.04 14.58
C ARG A 569 19.10 -10.09 13.94
N THR A 570 18.63 -8.91 13.57
CA THR A 570 19.45 -7.80 13.09
C THR A 570 19.14 -6.57 13.92
N GLU A 571 20.16 -5.81 14.28
CA GLU A 571 19.99 -4.56 15.01
C GLU A 571 19.44 -3.48 14.08
N ILE A 572 18.54 -2.65 14.61
CA ILE A 572 17.96 -1.53 13.88
C ILE A 572 18.12 -0.26 14.71
N ASP A 573 18.48 0.83 14.04
CA ASP A 573 18.57 2.15 14.67
C ASP A 573 17.29 2.95 14.37
N SER A 574 16.76 3.62 15.39
CA SER A 574 15.74 4.66 15.25
C SER A 574 16.44 6.02 15.15
N VAL A 575 16.32 6.67 14.00
CA VAL A 575 16.98 7.94 13.71
C VAL A 575 15.94 9.04 13.62
N TYR A 576 16.11 10.10 14.42
CA TYR A 576 15.32 11.31 14.34
C TYR A 576 16.16 12.42 13.72
N THR A 577 15.77 12.87 12.53
CA THR A 577 16.38 14.01 11.85
C THR A 577 15.55 15.26 12.11
N TYR A 578 16.20 16.30 12.62
CA TYR A 578 15.57 17.60 12.83
C TYR A 578 16.11 18.56 11.79
N SER A 579 15.23 19.07 10.93
CA SER A 579 15.57 20.07 9.93
C SER A 579 14.95 21.40 10.32
N GLU A 580 15.66 22.50 10.10
CA GLU A 580 15.06 23.82 10.26
C GLU A 580 13.95 23.99 9.23
N PRO A 581 12.80 24.59 9.60
CA PRO A 581 11.79 24.94 8.62
C PRO A 581 12.44 25.87 7.59
N ALA A 582 12.23 25.58 6.30
CA ALA A 582 12.72 26.43 5.22
C ALA A 582 12.33 27.89 5.50
N GLN A 583 13.21 28.84 5.18
CA GLN A 583 13.01 30.27 5.49
C GLN A 583 11.75 30.86 4.83
N ARG A 584 11.19 30.18 3.82
CA ARG A 584 9.97 30.56 3.10
C ARG A 584 8.71 30.18 3.92
N GLY A 585 7.87 31.17 4.25
CA GLY A 585 6.49 30.94 4.73
C GLY A 585 6.24 30.86 6.24
N VAL A 586 7.26 31.05 7.09
CA VAL A 586 7.06 31.22 8.55
C VAL A 586 7.07 32.71 8.88
N SER A 587 6.04 33.24 9.55
CA SER A 587 6.01 34.67 9.90
C SER A 587 7.25 35.06 10.70
N THR A 588 7.78 36.26 10.44
CA THR A 588 9.00 36.79 11.07
C THR A 588 8.94 36.68 12.60
N PHE A 589 7.75 36.89 13.17
CA PHE A 589 7.49 36.71 14.60
C PHE A 589 7.63 35.26 15.07
N LYS A 590 7.05 34.29 14.35
CA LYS A 590 7.20 32.86 14.69
C LYS A 590 8.65 32.38 14.53
N GLN A 591 9.39 32.90 13.55
CA GLN A 591 10.81 32.59 13.41
C GLN A 591 11.63 33.17 14.56
N MET A 592 11.38 34.42 14.94
CA MET A 592 12.09 35.08 16.04
C MET A 592 11.75 34.43 17.39
N ALA A 593 10.48 34.14 17.64
CA ALA A 593 10.03 33.40 18.82
C ALA A 593 10.60 31.97 18.84
N GLY A 594 10.63 31.28 17.71
CA GLY A 594 11.25 29.96 17.59
C GLY A 594 12.75 30.00 17.89
N LYS A 595 13.50 30.94 17.30
CA LYS A 595 14.93 31.15 17.58
C LYS A 595 15.19 31.52 19.04
N PHE A 596 14.33 32.33 19.65
CA PHE A 596 14.43 32.71 21.05
C PHE A 596 14.15 31.53 21.98
N LEU A 597 13.08 30.76 21.73
CA LEU A 597 12.73 29.57 22.48
C LEU A 597 13.81 28.49 22.36
N ARG A 598 14.47 28.34 21.19
CA ARG A 598 15.60 27.41 21.02
C ARG A 598 16.83 27.74 21.85
N LYS A 599 16.97 28.98 22.33
CA LYS A 599 18.03 29.37 23.27
C LYS A 599 17.74 28.95 24.71
N ILE A 600 16.50 28.56 25.03
CA ILE A 600 16.13 28.05 26.35
C ILE A 600 16.62 26.59 26.47
N PRO A 601 17.33 26.22 27.55
CA PRO A 601 17.73 24.84 27.80
C PRO A 601 16.53 23.88 27.71
N GLY A 602 16.65 22.82 26.91
CA GLY A 602 15.57 21.84 26.67
C GLY A 602 14.64 22.14 25.48
N PHE A 603 14.72 23.34 24.88
CA PHE A 603 13.88 23.75 23.74
C PHE A 603 14.66 23.92 22.42
N SER A 604 15.90 23.46 22.34
CA SER A 604 16.79 23.60 21.16
C SER A 604 16.20 23.07 19.84
N LEU A 605 15.23 22.15 19.92
CA LEU A 605 14.54 21.53 18.77
C LEU A 605 13.17 22.15 18.50
N PHE A 606 12.76 23.18 19.24
CA PHE A 606 11.43 23.78 19.14
C PHE A 606 11.20 24.39 17.75
N GLY A 607 10.14 23.97 17.07
CA GLY A 607 9.81 24.43 15.73
C GLY A 607 10.69 23.85 14.60
N CYS A 608 11.54 22.85 14.86
CA CYS A 608 12.20 22.08 13.80
C CYS A 608 11.24 21.05 13.20
N ASN A 609 11.36 20.79 11.90
CA ASN A 609 10.68 19.69 11.23
C ASN A 609 11.33 18.38 11.65
N LYS A 610 10.56 17.54 12.34
CA LYS A 610 11.00 16.23 12.83
C LYS A 610 10.67 15.16 11.79
N LYS A 611 11.68 14.46 11.29
CA LYS A 611 11.54 13.27 10.45
C LYS A 611 12.08 12.05 11.19
N HIS A 612 11.31 10.97 11.24
CA HIS A 612 11.73 9.70 11.79
C HIS A 612 12.08 8.73 10.66
N SER A 613 13.12 7.94 10.86
CA SER A 613 13.54 6.91 9.92
C SER A 613 14.22 5.78 10.66
N TRP A 614 14.06 4.57 10.15
CA TRP A 614 14.74 3.38 10.65
C TRP A 614 15.92 3.03 9.75
N VAL A 615 17.01 2.51 10.33
CA VAL A 615 18.19 2.05 9.58
C VAL A 615 18.61 0.66 10.06
N PRO A 616 18.56 -0.38 9.20
CA PRO A 616 19.00 -1.72 9.60
C PRO A 616 20.53 -1.86 9.52
N ARG A 617 21.15 -2.41 10.56
CA ARG A 617 22.57 -2.76 10.59
C ARG A 617 22.79 -4.20 10.11
N THR A 618 22.66 -4.44 8.81
CA THR A 618 22.71 -5.81 8.22
C THR A 618 24.03 -6.57 8.42
N SER A 619 25.10 -5.90 8.89
CA SER A 619 26.36 -6.53 9.29
C SER A 619 26.32 -7.17 10.68
N THR A 620 25.31 -6.85 11.50
CA THR A 620 25.13 -7.42 12.86
C THR A 620 24.13 -8.57 12.89
N THR A 621 23.66 -9.02 11.73
CA THR A 621 22.72 -10.15 11.63
C THR A 621 23.32 -11.41 12.22
N ARG A 622 22.54 -12.07 13.08
CA ARG A 622 22.90 -13.33 13.72
C ARG A 622 21.70 -14.28 13.80
N HIS A 623 21.98 -15.57 13.98
CA HIS A 623 20.93 -16.53 14.29
C HIS A 623 20.26 -16.16 15.62
N ALA A 624 18.94 -16.30 15.68
CA ALA A 624 18.15 -16.09 16.90
C ALA A 624 16.99 -17.07 16.96
N GLU A 625 16.59 -17.42 18.18
CA GLU A 625 15.34 -18.13 18.42
C GLU A 625 14.14 -17.24 18.07
N SER A 626 12.99 -17.86 17.81
CA SER A 626 11.78 -17.17 17.34
C SER A 626 11.34 -16.00 18.24
N LYS A 627 11.53 -16.09 19.57
CA LYS A 627 11.17 -15.00 20.50
C LYS A 627 12.03 -13.75 20.35
N ASP A 628 13.29 -13.92 19.94
CA ASP A 628 14.31 -12.87 19.83
C ASP A 628 14.58 -12.41 18.39
N ALA A 629 13.94 -13.07 17.42
CA ALA A 629 13.98 -12.72 16.02
C ALA A 629 13.37 -11.35 15.74
N SER A 630 13.96 -10.64 14.78
CA SER A 630 13.58 -9.26 14.44
C SER A 630 12.79 -9.15 13.14
N ILE A 631 12.73 -10.21 12.34
CA ILE A 631 12.17 -10.22 10.97
C ILE A 631 11.01 -11.22 10.90
N ALA A 632 9.92 -10.83 10.25
CA ALA A 632 8.80 -11.71 9.95
C ALA A 632 8.34 -11.56 8.50
N THR A 633 7.68 -12.58 7.96
CA THR A 633 7.04 -12.52 6.64
C THR A 633 5.86 -11.55 6.64
N LEU A 634 5.68 -10.83 5.53
CA LEU A 634 4.51 -9.99 5.28
C LEU A 634 3.33 -10.80 4.73
N GLY A 635 3.62 -11.85 3.96
CA GLY A 635 2.66 -12.71 3.28
C GLY A 635 2.21 -13.92 4.10
N GLY A 636 0.90 -14.21 4.04
CA GLY A 636 0.31 -15.47 4.50
C GLY A 636 0.53 -16.63 3.52
N PHE A 637 0.32 -17.88 3.98
CA PHE A 637 0.04 -18.97 3.05
C PHE A 637 -1.21 -18.63 2.23
N GLN A 638 -1.16 -18.80 0.91
CA GLN A 638 -2.35 -18.71 0.08
C GLN A 638 -3.13 -20.03 0.27
N ARG A 639 -4.01 -20.09 1.26
CA ARG A 639 -4.81 -21.29 1.52
C ARG A 639 -5.97 -21.38 0.54
N GLU A 640 -6.02 -22.54 -0.11
CA GLU A 640 -7.13 -23.15 -0.86
C GLU A 640 -7.61 -22.37 -2.10
N MET A 641 -7.37 -22.98 -3.28
CA MET A 641 -8.28 -22.83 -4.43
C MET A 641 -9.72 -23.04 -3.94
N PRO A 642 -10.73 -22.39 -4.54
CA PRO A 642 -12.12 -22.71 -4.27
C PRO A 642 -12.34 -24.23 -4.29
N ASP A 643 -13.21 -24.71 -3.42
CA ASP A 643 -13.55 -26.10 -3.06
C ASP A 643 -14.12 -26.90 -4.27
N VAL A 644 -13.39 -26.99 -5.40
CA VAL A 644 -13.95 -27.48 -6.68
C VAL A 644 -13.84 -29.01 -6.85
N ILE A 645 -12.75 -29.64 -6.37
CA ILE A 645 -12.48 -31.08 -6.59
C ILE A 645 -12.82 -31.92 -5.34
N HIS A 646 -14.09 -32.33 -5.24
CA HIS A 646 -14.63 -33.16 -4.16
C HIS A 646 -15.49 -34.31 -4.68
N LEU A 647 -15.52 -35.43 -3.96
CA LEU A 647 -16.43 -36.55 -4.24
C LEU A 647 -17.88 -36.23 -3.87
N GLU A 648 -18.10 -35.40 -2.85
CA GLU A 648 -19.42 -34.96 -2.41
C GLU A 648 -19.79 -33.65 -3.13
N THR A 649 -20.97 -33.61 -3.75
CA THR A 649 -21.58 -32.36 -4.23
C THR A 649 -22.02 -31.53 -3.02
N ARG A 650 -21.20 -30.54 -2.65
CA ARG A 650 -21.65 -29.49 -1.73
C ARG A 650 -22.53 -28.53 -2.52
N GLU A 651 -23.83 -28.49 -2.20
CA GLU A 651 -24.68 -27.37 -2.65
C GLU A 651 -24.01 -26.07 -2.18
N GLY A 652 -23.72 -25.18 -3.12
CA GLY A 652 -23.09 -23.89 -2.82
C GLY A 652 -23.96 -23.13 -1.83
N THR A 653 -23.57 -23.12 -0.56
CA THR A 653 -24.28 -22.37 0.46
C THR A 653 -24.09 -20.89 0.16
N LYS A 654 -25.15 -20.23 -0.31
CA LYS A 654 -25.13 -18.78 -0.51
C LYS A 654 -24.63 -18.10 0.77
N PRO A 655 -23.69 -17.14 0.66
CA PRO A 655 -23.18 -16.46 1.84
C PRO A 655 -24.33 -15.79 2.59
N LYS A 656 -24.49 -16.09 3.88
CA LYS A 656 -25.53 -15.47 4.72
C LYS A 656 -25.26 -13.97 4.83
N LEU A 657 -26.24 -13.15 4.44
CA LEU A 657 -26.19 -11.69 4.59
C LEU A 657 -26.22 -11.32 6.07
N ASN A 658 -25.14 -10.71 6.56
CA ASN A 658 -25.03 -10.20 7.92
C ASN A 658 -25.65 -8.79 8.02
N SER A 659 -25.99 -8.38 9.25
CA SER A 659 -26.42 -7.01 9.64
C SER A 659 -25.51 -5.88 9.13
N SER A 660 -24.25 -6.17 8.79
CA SER A 660 -23.32 -5.21 8.18
C SER A 660 -23.73 -4.70 6.79
N TYR A 661 -24.56 -5.47 6.08
CA TYR A 661 -25.04 -5.14 4.73
C TYR A 661 -26.46 -4.53 4.73
N LEU A 662 -27.00 -4.18 5.90
CA LEU A 662 -28.26 -3.42 5.98
C LEU A 662 -28.13 -2.06 5.29
N ASN A 663 -29.22 -1.62 4.67
CA ASN A 663 -29.32 -0.30 4.07
C ASN A 663 -28.96 0.80 5.09
N THR A 664 -28.16 1.79 4.68
CA THR A 664 -27.64 2.85 5.54
C THR A 664 -28.74 3.68 6.18
N LYS A 665 -29.85 3.93 5.48
CA LYS A 665 -30.99 4.68 6.03
C LYS A 665 -31.65 3.92 7.18
N ILE A 666 -31.84 2.61 7.00
CA ILE A 666 -32.42 1.73 8.03
C ILE A 666 -31.47 1.64 9.23
N SER A 667 -30.17 1.39 8.97
CA SER A 667 -29.15 1.32 10.03
C SER A 667 -29.07 2.62 10.84
N ASN A 668 -29.04 3.78 10.17
CA ASN A 668 -28.99 5.08 10.83
C ASN A 668 -30.28 5.39 11.61
N SER A 669 -31.45 5.02 11.08
CA SER A 669 -32.73 5.18 11.78
C SER A 669 -32.77 4.34 13.06
N LEU A 670 -32.32 3.08 13.00
CA LEU A 670 -32.25 2.19 14.15
C LEU A 670 -31.31 2.75 15.24
N LYS A 671 -30.15 3.31 14.85
CA LYS A 671 -29.21 3.95 15.79
C LYS A 671 -29.86 5.11 16.54
N VAL A 672 -30.55 5.99 15.82
CA VAL A 672 -31.23 7.15 16.44
C VAL A 672 -32.36 6.68 17.34
N LEU A 673 -33.17 5.72 16.90
CA LEU A 673 -34.26 5.16 17.70
C LEU A 673 -33.77 4.53 19.00
N VAL A 674 -32.74 3.69 18.96
CA VAL A 674 -32.16 3.06 20.16
C VAL A 674 -31.64 4.11 21.13
N GLY A 675 -30.87 5.09 20.65
CA GLY A 675 -30.35 6.17 21.50
C GLY A 675 -31.46 7.04 22.10
N PHE A 676 -32.48 7.37 21.29
CA PHE A 676 -33.59 8.22 21.71
C PHE A 676 -34.49 7.53 22.73
N SER A 677 -34.88 6.27 22.48
CA SER A 677 -35.71 5.48 23.39
C SER A 677 -35.04 5.28 24.75
N LEU A 678 -33.73 5.01 24.76
CA LEU A 678 -32.95 4.89 26.00
C LEU A 678 -32.93 6.21 26.78
N THR A 679 -32.73 7.32 26.08
CA THR A 679 -32.71 8.66 26.68
C THR A 679 -34.07 9.03 27.25
N LEU A 680 -35.14 8.82 26.48
CA LEU A 680 -36.51 9.08 26.90
C LEU A 680 -36.88 8.27 28.15
N ALA A 681 -36.55 6.98 28.18
CA ALA A 681 -36.81 6.14 29.35
C ALA A 681 -36.10 6.66 30.62
N VAL A 682 -34.85 7.13 30.51
CA VAL A 682 -34.10 7.69 31.64
C VAL A 682 -34.67 9.02 32.11
N PHE A 683 -34.99 9.93 31.19
CA PHE A 683 -35.58 11.23 31.56
C PHE A 683 -36.96 11.06 32.20
N SER A 684 -37.82 10.18 31.66
CA SER A 684 -39.12 9.86 32.26
C SER A 684 -39.01 9.25 33.66
N PHE A 685 -37.92 8.53 33.97
CA PHE A 685 -37.70 7.94 35.29
C PHE A 685 -37.11 8.93 36.30
N THR A 686 -36.20 9.80 35.86
CA THR A 686 -35.37 10.64 36.76
C THR A 686 -35.93 12.04 37.00
N GLN A 687 -36.87 12.49 36.17
CA GLN A 687 -37.41 13.85 36.19
C GLN A 687 -38.85 13.89 36.72
N GLN A 688 -39.12 14.80 37.66
CA GLN A 688 -40.47 15.01 38.18
C GLN A 688 -41.25 16.06 37.36
N TRP A 689 -40.56 16.94 36.64
CA TRP A 689 -41.20 17.94 35.79
C TRP A 689 -41.55 17.38 34.41
N TRP A 690 -42.83 17.46 34.03
CA TRP A 690 -43.34 16.85 32.79
C TRP A 690 -42.62 17.34 31.52
N VAL A 691 -42.18 18.60 31.48
CA VAL A 691 -41.46 19.13 30.31
C VAL A 691 -40.10 18.45 30.16
N LEU A 692 -39.32 18.31 31.23
CA LEU A 692 -38.03 17.61 31.15
C LEU A 692 -38.19 16.09 30.97
N ALA A 693 -39.25 15.49 31.50
CA ALA A 693 -39.54 14.07 31.30
C ALA A 693 -39.79 13.73 29.81
N TRP A 694 -40.60 14.53 29.11
CA TRP A 694 -40.96 14.28 27.70
C TRP A 694 -40.05 15.00 26.69
N PHE A 695 -39.60 16.22 26.98
CA PHE A 695 -38.76 17.03 26.09
C PHE A 695 -37.27 17.00 26.43
N GLY A 696 -36.86 16.39 27.56
CA GLY A 696 -35.44 16.24 27.91
C GLY A 696 -34.65 15.49 26.83
N ALA A 697 -35.22 14.40 26.30
CA ALA A 697 -34.62 13.64 25.21
C ALA A 697 -34.51 14.45 23.89
N PRO A 698 -35.57 15.10 23.39
CA PRO A 698 -35.48 16.06 22.28
C PRO A 698 -34.44 17.16 22.48
N ILE A 699 -34.38 17.80 23.66
CA ILE A 699 -33.42 18.87 23.96
C ILE A 699 -31.98 18.34 23.91
N TRP A 700 -31.73 17.18 24.53
CA TRP A 700 -30.40 16.54 24.54
C TRP A 700 -29.91 16.21 23.12
N PHE A 701 -30.82 15.68 22.29
CA PHE A 701 -30.54 15.34 20.89
C PHE A 701 -30.37 16.62 20.05
N ALA A 702 -31.16 17.66 20.29
CA ALA A 702 -31.04 18.94 19.60
C ALA A 702 -29.68 19.61 19.85
N ILE A 703 -29.20 19.62 21.10
CA ILE A 703 -27.87 20.13 21.45
C ILE A 703 -26.79 19.37 20.67
N THR A 704 -26.84 18.04 20.68
CA THR A 704 -25.83 17.20 20.00
C THR A 704 -25.92 17.34 18.47
N GLY A 705 -27.13 17.38 17.91
CA GLY A 705 -27.37 17.54 16.47
C GLY A 705 -26.91 18.90 15.95
N LEU A 706 -27.34 19.99 16.61
CA LEU A 706 -26.96 21.36 16.26
C LEU A 706 -25.45 21.54 16.32
N ARG A 707 -24.80 21.01 17.36
CA ARG A 707 -23.34 21.04 17.51
C ARG A 707 -22.61 20.43 16.30
N ASN A 708 -23.06 19.27 15.80
CA ASN A 708 -22.40 18.61 14.67
C ASN A 708 -22.58 19.40 13.36
N ILE A 709 -23.73 20.05 13.20
CA ILE A 709 -24.00 20.94 12.07
C ILE A 709 -23.09 22.19 12.14
N VAL A 710 -23.04 22.87 13.29
CA VAL A 710 -22.18 24.05 13.52
C VAL A 710 -20.71 23.71 13.29
N GLN A 711 -20.25 22.57 13.81
CA GLN A 711 -18.89 22.08 13.60
C GLN A 711 -18.56 21.91 12.10
N SER A 712 -19.42 21.22 11.36
CA SER A 712 -19.22 20.95 9.93
C SER A 712 -19.14 22.25 9.12
N VAL A 713 -19.98 23.22 9.48
CA VAL A 713 -20.00 24.58 8.90
C VAL A 713 -18.72 25.37 9.20
N LEU A 714 -18.25 25.36 10.46
CA LEU A 714 -17.03 26.07 10.86
C LEU A 714 -15.78 25.47 10.19
N GLY A 715 -15.71 24.14 10.10
CA GLY A 715 -14.64 23.41 9.40
C GLY A 715 -14.59 23.74 7.90
N GLY A 716 -15.75 23.92 7.26
CA GLY A 716 -15.88 24.24 5.83
C GLY A 716 -15.50 25.68 5.43
N GLY A 717 -15.56 26.65 6.36
CA GLY A 717 -15.28 28.06 6.01
C GLY A 717 -16.00 29.12 6.84
N GLY A 718 -16.98 28.73 7.68
CA GLY A 718 -17.75 29.67 8.50
C GLY A 718 -18.81 30.45 7.69
N LEU A 719 -18.96 31.75 7.95
CA LEU A 719 -19.93 32.64 7.29
C LEU A 719 -19.43 33.20 5.93
N ARG A 720 -18.12 33.14 5.65
CA ARG A 720 -17.53 33.51 4.35
C ARG A 720 -17.46 32.28 3.44
N ARG A 721 -18.63 31.73 3.12
CA ARG A 721 -18.77 30.51 2.30
C ARG A 721 -18.65 30.83 0.82
N THR A 722 -18.16 29.87 0.05
CA THR A 722 -18.41 29.87 -1.39
C THR A 722 -19.90 29.55 -1.63
N PRO A 723 -20.62 30.35 -2.42
CA PRO A 723 -22.07 30.24 -2.60
C PRO A 723 -22.52 28.94 -3.31
N LEU A 724 -21.58 28.14 -3.82
CA LEU A 724 -21.83 26.97 -4.66
C LEU A 724 -22.09 25.66 -3.88
N LEU A 725 -21.69 25.56 -2.60
CA LEU A 725 -21.83 24.33 -1.82
C LEU A 725 -23.08 24.34 -0.93
N ARG A 726 -23.91 23.29 -1.00
CA ARG A 726 -25.10 23.14 -0.17
C ARG A 726 -24.72 22.64 1.23
N TRP A 727 -25.54 22.93 2.24
CA TRP A 727 -25.30 22.47 3.61
C TRP A 727 -25.20 20.94 3.72
N ASN A 728 -25.95 20.21 2.89
CA ASN A 728 -25.95 18.76 2.86
C ASN A 728 -24.59 18.17 2.43
N ASP A 729 -23.80 18.91 1.66
CA ASP A 729 -22.51 18.44 1.14
C ASP A 729 -21.41 18.53 2.23
N TYR A 730 -21.60 19.38 3.24
CA TYR A 730 -20.71 19.50 4.40
C TYR A 730 -21.08 18.55 5.54
N VAL A 731 -22.33 18.07 5.59
CA VAL A 731 -22.88 17.36 6.74
C VAL A 731 -22.93 15.85 6.49
N SER A 732 -22.08 15.10 7.18
CA SER A 732 -22.18 13.63 7.20
C SER A 732 -23.32 13.17 8.11
N TRP A 733 -24.47 12.85 7.52
CA TRP A 733 -25.64 12.35 8.26
C TRP A 733 -25.35 11.07 9.06
N SER A 734 -24.54 10.16 8.52
CA SER A 734 -24.09 8.97 9.26
C SER A 734 -23.27 9.33 10.51
N ARG A 735 -22.39 10.34 10.43
CA ARG A 735 -21.63 10.84 11.60
C ARG A 735 -22.55 11.43 12.66
N ILE A 736 -23.60 12.16 12.25
CA ILE A 736 -24.62 12.69 13.16
C ILE A 736 -25.36 11.54 13.84
N CYS A 737 -25.86 10.56 13.09
CA CYS A 737 -26.59 9.41 13.67
C CYS A 737 -25.73 8.61 14.64
N ASP A 738 -24.45 8.39 14.33
CA ASP A 738 -23.51 7.77 15.28
C ASP A 738 -23.38 8.63 16.55
N SER A 739 -23.23 9.96 16.41
CA SER A 739 -23.16 10.88 17.56
C SER A 739 -24.42 10.87 18.41
N LEU A 740 -25.60 10.73 17.79
CA LEU A 740 -26.89 10.67 18.46
C LEU A 740 -27.11 9.34 19.21
N LEU A 741 -26.60 8.23 18.68
CA LEU A 741 -26.61 6.96 19.42
C LEU A 741 -25.73 7.05 20.67
N TYR A 742 -24.47 7.45 20.52
CA TYR A 742 -23.53 7.49 21.64
C TYR A 742 -23.91 8.56 22.68
N THR A 743 -24.43 9.72 22.25
CA THR A 743 -24.96 10.71 23.21
C THR A 743 -26.14 10.14 24.00
N GLY A 744 -27.00 9.32 23.39
CA GLY A 744 -28.10 8.67 24.11
C GLY A 744 -27.62 7.61 25.10
N ILE A 745 -26.60 6.82 24.74
CA ILE A 745 -25.95 5.86 25.66
C ILE A 745 -25.28 6.56 26.86
N SER A 746 -24.87 7.82 26.71
CA SER A 746 -24.28 8.59 27.82
C SER A 746 -25.29 9.01 28.89
N VAL A 747 -26.58 9.10 28.55
CA VAL A 747 -27.63 9.61 29.45
C VAL A 747 -27.81 8.72 30.69
N PRO A 748 -27.97 7.38 30.59
CA PRO A 748 -27.98 6.52 31.78
C PRO A 748 -26.80 6.74 32.73
N LEU A 749 -25.60 6.98 32.19
CA LEU A 749 -24.41 7.22 33.01
C LEU A 749 -24.45 8.60 33.70
N LEU A 750 -24.70 9.65 32.92
CA LEU A 750 -24.60 11.04 33.43
C LEU A 750 -25.82 11.45 34.26
N GLU A 751 -27.01 11.02 33.85
CA GLU A 751 -28.29 11.44 34.41
C GLU A 751 -28.77 10.50 35.53
N LEU A 752 -28.88 9.20 35.25
CA LEU A 752 -29.39 8.23 36.22
C LEU A 752 -28.35 7.88 37.30
N VAL A 753 -27.15 7.44 36.88
CA VAL A 753 -26.12 6.98 37.83
C VAL A 753 -25.49 8.15 38.57
N LEU A 754 -25.01 9.17 37.86
CA LEU A 754 -24.23 10.24 38.48
C LEU A 754 -25.08 11.35 39.07
N ARG A 755 -25.88 12.08 38.27
CA ARG A 755 -26.66 13.21 38.76
C ARG A 755 -27.68 12.77 39.80
N TRP A 756 -28.61 11.87 39.43
CA TRP A 756 -29.70 11.48 40.30
C TRP A 756 -29.23 10.57 41.43
N GLY A 757 -28.55 9.46 41.11
CA GLY A 757 -28.12 8.46 42.09
C GLY A 757 -26.99 8.94 43.01
N VAL A 758 -25.77 9.04 42.49
CA VAL A 758 -24.57 9.27 43.32
C VAL A 758 -24.54 10.68 43.92
N LEU A 759 -24.64 11.72 43.09
CA LEU A 759 -24.52 13.11 43.56
C LEU A 759 -25.77 13.55 44.33
N GLY A 760 -26.96 13.24 43.82
CA GLY A 760 -28.23 13.58 44.44
C GLY A 760 -28.55 12.76 45.70
N GLN A 761 -28.75 11.44 45.56
CA GLN A 761 -29.24 10.59 46.66
C GLN A 761 -28.16 10.22 47.68
N VAL A 762 -26.92 9.95 47.24
CA VAL A 762 -25.85 9.48 48.16
C VAL A 762 -25.11 10.64 48.84
N PHE A 763 -24.70 11.65 48.08
CA PHE A 763 -23.84 12.72 48.59
C PHE A 763 -24.55 14.06 48.85
N GLY A 764 -25.80 14.26 48.41
CA GLY A 764 -26.54 15.53 48.57
C GLY A 764 -25.90 16.73 47.85
N ILE A 765 -25.02 16.49 46.88
CA ILE A 765 -24.31 17.51 46.11
C ILE A 765 -25.15 17.86 44.87
N THR A 766 -25.56 19.12 44.74
CA THR A 766 -26.36 19.62 43.61
C THR A 766 -25.65 20.76 42.89
N ALA A 767 -26.16 21.11 41.71
CA ALA A 767 -25.70 22.26 40.93
C ALA A 767 -25.92 23.63 41.61
N VAL A 768 -26.61 23.65 42.76
CA VAL A 768 -26.85 24.86 43.57
C VAL A 768 -26.03 24.81 44.86
N THR A 769 -25.89 23.64 45.51
CA THR A 769 -25.18 23.52 46.81
C THR A 769 -23.67 23.56 46.67
N ASN A 770 -23.09 22.82 45.70
CA ASN A 770 -21.67 22.86 45.40
C ASN A 770 -21.44 22.72 43.89
N PRO A 771 -21.65 23.80 43.12
CA PRO A 771 -21.62 23.75 41.66
C PRO A 771 -20.26 23.32 41.11
N VAL A 772 -19.15 23.75 41.74
CA VAL A 772 -17.79 23.43 41.26
C VAL A 772 -17.53 21.92 41.36
N LEU A 773 -17.79 21.30 42.51
CA LEU A 773 -17.59 19.87 42.71
C LEU A 773 -18.53 19.05 41.82
N PHE A 774 -19.81 19.46 41.74
CA PHE A 774 -20.82 18.83 40.91
C PHE A 774 -20.43 18.78 39.42
N TYR A 775 -20.12 19.93 38.81
CA TYR A 775 -19.77 20.00 37.39
C TYR A 775 -18.41 19.36 37.08
N THR A 776 -17.48 19.33 38.03
CA THR A 776 -16.20 18.64 37.88
C THR A 776 -16.40 17.12 37.74
N ILE A 777 -17.18 16.50 38.62
CA ILE A 777 -17.43 15.05 38.60
C ILE A 777 -18.16 14.64 37.32
N ILE A 778 -19.22 15.37 36.94
CA ILE A 778 -19.97 15.08 35.70
C ILE A 778 -19.09 15.27 34.47
N SER A 779 -18.30 16.35 34.40
CA SER A 779 -17.44 16.61 33.24
C SER A 779 -16.31 15.58 33.11
N ALA A 780 -15.73 15.14 34.23
CA ALA A 780 -14.71 14.09 34.26
C ALA A 780 -15.27 12.75 33.78
N ALA A 781 -16.44 12.34 34.28
CA ALA A 781 -17.09 11.11 33.85
C ALA A 781 -17.47 11.14 32.37
N ASN A 782 -18.04 12.26 31.90
CA ASN A 782 -18.34 12.46 30.48
C ASN A 782 -17.05 12.39 29.63
N GLY A 783 -15.94 12.96 30.10
CA GLY A 783 -14.65 12.90 29.43
C GLY A 783 -14.10 11.48 29.29
N MET A 784 -14.15 10.70 30.37
CA MET A 784 -13.74 9.29 30.37
C MET A 784 -14.63 8.45 29.44
N TYR A 785 -15.95 8.67 29.46
CA TYR A 785 -16.89 8.04 28.54
C TYR A 785 -16.56 8.36 27.08
N ILE A 786 -16.32 9.64 26.77
CA ILE A 786 -15.99 10.11 25.42
C ILE A 786 -14.67 9.49 24.95
N ALA A 787 -13.64 9.52 25.79
CA ALA A 787 -12.34 8.93 25.47
C ALA A 787 -12.45 7.41 25.22
N SER A 788 -13.23 6.70 26.04
CA SER A 788 -13.40 5.24 25.95
C SER A 788 -14.10 4.81 24.66
N HIS A 789 -15.22 5.43 24.31
CA HIS A 789 -15.91 5.04 23.07
C HIS A 789 -15.19 5.55 21.82
N ASN A 790 -14.46 6.67 21.87
CA ASN A 790 -13.63 7.13 20.76
C ASN A 790 -12.42 6.21 20.51
N LEU A 791 -11.85 5.63 21.57
CA LEU A 791 -10.87 4.56 21.47
C LEU A 791 -11.48 3.33 20.78
N TYR A 792 -12.70 2.94 21.18
CA TYR A 792 -13.43 1.83 20.56
C TYR A 792 -13.79 2.09 19.07
N ARG A 793 -14.12 3.34 18.71
CA ARG A 793 -14.36 3.76 17.32
C ARG A 793 -13.08 3.84 16.49
N GLY A 794 -11.92 3.84 17.15
CA GLY A 794 -10.61 3.90 16.51
C GLY A 794 -10.25 5.29 15.97
N LEU A 795 -10.67 6.36 16.63
CA LEU A 795 -10.27 7.73 16.25
C LEU A 795 -8.77 7.99 16.51
N PRO A 796 -8.16 9.02 15.88
CA PRO A 796 -6.78 9.42 16.13
C PRO A 796 -6.51 9.74 17.61
N ARG A 797 -5.28 9.51 18.08
CA ARG A 797 -4.91 9.74 19.49
C ARG A 797 -5.07 11.21 19.87
N GLU A 798 -4.78 12.09 18.93
CA GLU A 798 -4.91 13.55 19.06
C GLU A 798 -6.37 13.93 19.34
N ALA A 799 -7.32 13.28 18.66
CA ALA A 799 -8.75 13.50 18.90
C ALA A 799 -9.19 12.94 20.25
N ILE A 800 -8.66 11.80 20.69
CA ILE A 800 -8.96 11.23 22.01
C ILE A 800 -8.45 12.15 23.13
N VAL A 801 -7.21 12.63 23.02
CA VAL A 801 -6.60 13.57 23.98
C VAL A 801 -7.31 14.91 23.98
N GLY A 802 -7.64 15.46 22.80
CA GLY A 802 -8.42 16.70 22.68
C GLY A 802 -9.78 16.61 23.36
N ASN A 803 -10.42 15.43 23.32
CA ASN A 803 -11.68 15.19 24.01
C ASN A 803 -11.56 15.05 25.53
N LEU A 804 -10.42 14.60 26.06
CA LEU A 804 -10.16 14.67 27.51
C LEU A 804 -9.97 16.13 27.96
N PHE A 805 -9.26 16.93 27.17
CA PHE A 805 -9.07 18.36 27.46
C PHE A 805 -10.38 19.15 27.38
N ARG A 806 -11.28 18.78 26.46
CA ARG A 806 -12.66 19.29 26.37
C ARG A 806 -13.37 19.23 27.73
N SER A 807 -13.24 18.14 28.48
CA SER A 807 -13.88 18.00 29.79
C SER A 807 -13.34 18.98 30.84
N VAL A 808 -12.05 19.33 30.77
CA VAL A 808 -11.46 20.32 31.67
C VAL A 808 -12.00 21.72 31.35
N LEU A 809 -12.09 22.06 30.07
CA LEU A 809 -12.61 23.36 29.62
C LEU A 809 -14.14 23.49 29.76
N ALA A 810 -14.88 22.38 29.78
CA ALA A 810 -16.32 22.37 29.97
C ALA A 810 -16.75 22.81 31.39
N ILE A 811 -15.91 22.58 32.40
CA ILE A 811 -16.20 22.91 33.80
C ILE A 811 -16.43 24.42 34.01
N PRO A 812 -15.48 25.32 33.66
CA PRO A 812 -15.70 26.75 33.83
C PRO A 812 -16.87 27.27 33.00
N LEU A 813 -17.09 26.72 31.80
CA LEU A 813 -18.21 27.12 30.96
C LEU A 813 -19.57 26.70 31.53
N ALA A 814 -19.66 25.49 32.11
CA ALA A 814 -20.86 25.02 32.78
C ALA A 814 -21.20 25.89 34.00
N LEU A 815 -20.19 26.32 34.75
CA LEU A 815 -20.37 27.27 35.86
C LEU A 815 -20.95 28.60 35.37
N VAL A 816 -20.40 29.17 34.29
CA VAL A 816 -20.92 30.41 33.69
C VAL A 816 -22.38 30.23 33.27
N TYR A 817 -22.72 29.14 32.56
CA TYR A 817 -24.10 28.87 32.16
C TYR A 817 -25.03 28.72 33.37
N ASN A 818 -24.59 28.01 34.40
CA ASN A 818 -25.34 27.84 35.64
C ASN A 818 -25.60 29.17 36.35
N THR A 819 -24.58 30.03 36.47
CA THR A 819 -24.72 31.37 37.08
C THR A 819 -25.65 32.27 36.30
N VAL A 820 -25.57 32.28 34.96
CA VAL A 820 -26.47 33.06 34.10
C VAL A 820 -27.92 32.59 34.29
N LEU A 821 -28.16 31.28 34.28
CA LEU A 821 -29.50 30.73 34.47
C LEU A 821 -30.06 31.00 35.88
N ILE A 822 -29.24 30.89 36.93
CA ILE A 822 -29.64 31.27 38.29
C ILE A 822 -30.06 32.74 38.31
N THR A 823 -29.25 33.62 37.71
CA THR A 823 -29.53 35.07 37.67
C THR A 823 -30.85 35.35 36.95
N LEU A 824 -31.09 34.71 35.80
CA LEU A 824 -32.35 34.87 35.05
C LEU A 824 -33.56 34.39 35.87
N VAL A 825 -33.47 33.21 36.49
CA VAL A 825 -34.54 32.69 37.35
C VAL A 825 -34.83 33.63 38.52
N THR A 826 -33.80 34.21 39.15
CA THR A 826 -33.97 35.15 40.26
C THR A 826 -34.52 36.51 39.82
N VAL A 827 -34.20 36.98 38.61
CA VAL A 827 -34.65 38.28 38.09
C VAL A 827 -36.10 38.22 37.60
N PHE A 828 -36.52 37.10 37.02
CA PHE A 828 -37.88 36.90 36.51
C PHE A 828 -38.84 36.26 37.53
N ASP A 829 -38.40 36.08 38.78
CA ASP A 829 -39.15 35.47 39.90
C ASP A 829 -39.91 34.20 39.51
N VAL A 830 -39.22 33.30 38.81
CA VAL A 830 -39.84 32.07 38.29
C VAL A 830 -40.05 31.09 39.45
N SER A 831 -41.31 30.86 39.82
CA SER A 831 -41.69 29.90 40.86
C SER A 831 -41.11 28.51 40.60
N GLY A 832 -40.32 27.97 41.54
CA GLY A 832 -39.67 26.66 41.41
C GLY A 832 -38.45 26.63 40.48
N GLY A 833 -37.94 27.78 40.03
CA GLY A 833 -36.86 27.83 39.03
C GLY A 833 -35.51 27.27 39.51
N LEU A 834 -35.24 27.25 40.83
CA LEU A 834 -34.02 26.60 41.38
C LEU A 834 -34.11 25.07 41.32
N GLU A 835 -35.28 24.49 41.57
CA GLU A 835 -35.52 23.05 41.42
C GLU A 835 -35.44 22.64 39.95
N LEU A 836 -35.93 23.50 39.05
CA LEU A 836 -35.78 23.33 37.61
C LEU A 836 -34.30 23.32 37.18
N LEU A 837 -33.47 24.20 37.77
CA LEU A 837 -32.03 24.25 37.51
C LEU A 837 -31.30 23.00 37.99
N ILE A 838 -31.68 22.46 39.15
CA ILE A 838 -31.14 21.19 39.65
C ILE A 838 -31.55 20.03 38.72
N ALA A 839 -32.82 20.00 38.31
CA ALA A 839 -33.38 19.03 37.37
C ALA A 839 -32.70 19.07 35.98
N GLY A 840 -32.38 20.27 35.48
CA GLY A 840 -31.74 20.51 34.19
C GLY A 840 -30.20 20.52 34.20
N SER A 841 -29.55 20.30 35.35
CA SER A 841 -28.11 20.48 35.53
C SER A 841 -27.23 19.58 34.65
N ALA A 842 -27.67 18.36 34.34
CA ALA A 842 -26.97 17.50 33.38
C ALA A 842 -27.05 18.04 31.94
N ILE A 843 -28.17 18.67 31.57
CA ILE A 843 -28.33 19.33 30.26
C ILE A 843 -27.41 20.56 30.17
N VAL A 844 -27.27 21.33 31.26
CA VAL A 844 -26.33 22.47 31.33
C VAL A 844 -24.89 21.99 31.14
N SER A 845 -24.48 20.94 31.86
CA SER A 845 -23.16 20.32 31.71
C SER A 845 -22.91 19.81 30.28
N LYS A 846 -23.93 19.17 29.69
CA LYS A 846 -23.89 18.67 28.31
C LYS A 846 -23.75 19.81 27.30
N ALA A 847 -24.54 20.87 27.42
CA ALA A 847 -24.49 22.05 26.54
C ALA A 847 -23.11 22.73 26.59
N ALA A 848 -22.54 22.92 27.80
CA ALA A 848 -21.19 23.47 27.96
C ALA A 848 -20.15 22.58 27.28
N SER A 849 -20.21 21.26 27.52
CA SER A 849 -19.30 20.31 26.92
C SER A 849 -19.38 20.30 25.39
N ASP A 850 -20.58 20.29 24.81
CA ASP A 850 -20.78 20.30 23.35
C ASP A 850 -20.38 21.64 22.70
N THR A 851 -20.51 22.76 23.41
CA THR A 851 -20.03 24.07 22.95
C THR A 851 -18.51 24.07 22.80
N VAL A 852 -17.78 23.63 23.83
CA VAL A 852 -16.31 23.47 23.76
C VAL A 852 -15.92 22.52 22.63
N ALA A 853 -16.70 21.44 22.44
CA ALA A 853 -16.45 20.47 21.40
C ALA A 853 -16.68 21.01 19.98
N GLY A 854 -17.67 21.89 19.79
CA GLY A 854 -17.90 22.57 18.52
C GLY A 854 -16.70 23.43 18.11
N VAL A 855 -16.05 24.06 19.08
CA VAL A 855 -14.83 24.87 18.85
C VAL A 855 -13.61 23.98 18.59
N ILE A 856 -13.30 23.04 19.49
CA ILE A 856 -12.09 22.19 19.38
C ILE A 856 -12.13 21.34 18.11
N GLU A 857 -13.25 20.64 17.85
CA GLU A 857 -13.36 19.82 16.65
C GLU A 857 -13.52 20.66 15.38
N GLY A 858 -14.14 21.85 15.45
CA GLY A 858 -14.20 22.78 14.32
C GLY A 858 -12.81 23.24 13.88
N ILE A 859 -11.91 23.53 14.83
CA ILE A 859 -10.49 23.83 14.54
C ILE A 859 -9.77 22.59 13.98
N GLY A 860 -10.07 21.40 14.49
CA GLY A 860 -9.53 20.13 13.98
C GLY A 860 -9.92 19.87 12.53
N ASP A 861 -11.20 20.03 12.18
CA ASP A 861 -11.73 19.88 10.82
C ASP A 861 -11.15 20.97 9.90
N GLN A 862 -11.00 22.21 10.38
CA GLN A 862 -10.33 23.29 9.65
C GLN A 862 -8.88 22.93 9.30
N ASN A 863 -8.10 22.43 10.28
CA ASN A 863 -6.72 22.04 10.06
C ASN A 863 -6.61 20.87 9.08
N THR A 864 -7.55 19.93 9.14
CA THR A 864 -7.63 18.81 8.21
C THR A 864 -7.87 19.30 6.78
N ASN A 865 -8.83 20.21 6.59
CA ASN A 865 -9.12 20.82 5.29
C ASN A 865 -7.90 21.59 4.76
N LEU A 866 -7.27 22.44 5.57
CA LEU A 866 -6.06 23.18 5.18
C LEU A 866 -4.91 22.24 4.79
N ARG A 867 -4.71 21.13 5.51
CA ARG A 867 -3.68 20.15 5.19
C ARG A 867 -3.94 19.48 3.85
N THR A 868 -5.17 19.06 3.60
CA THR A 868 -5.57 18.46 2.31
C THR A 868 -5.37 19.46 1.17
N ARG A 869 -5.87 20.69 1.33
CA ARG A 869 -5.67 21.73 0.30
C ARG A 869 -4.19 22.05 0.05
N ASN A 870 -3.34 21.96 1.09
CA ASN A 870 -1.90 22.18 0.93
C ASN A 870 -1.30 21.15 -0.01
N TRP A 871 -1.72 19.91 0.10
CA TRP A 871 -1.28 18.86 -0.81
C TRP A 871 -1.82 19.08 -2.21
N ASP A 872 -3.13 19.36 -2.35
CA ASP A 872 -3.74 19.58 -3.67
C ASP A 872 -3.05 20.71 -4.45
N TYR A 873 -2.81 21.87 -3.81
CA TYR A 873 -2.11 22.98 -4.44
C TYR A 873 -0.63 22.68 -4.67
N THR A 874 0.09 22.09 -3.71
CA THR A 874 1.53 21.80 -3.89
C THR A 874 1.74 20.86 -5.08
N TYR A 875 0.91 19.83 -5.21
CA TYR A 875 0.96 18.89 -6.33
C TYR A 875 0.60 19.57 -7.66
N LYS A 876 -0.49 20.36 -7.72
CA LYS A 876 -0.88 21.00 -8.99
C LYS A 876 0.03 22.12 -9.43
N LEU A 877 0.57 22.89 -8.48
CA LEU A 877 1.55 23.92 -8.80
C LEU A 877 2.83 23.31 -9.34
N SER A 878 3.34 22.20 -8.78
CA SER A 878 4.55 21.57 -9.31
C SER A 878 4.35 21.04 -10.73
N GLN A 879 3.21 20.43 -11.04
CA GLN A 879 2.87 19.95 -12.39
C GLN A 879 2.73 21.12 -13.38
N LEU A 880 2.02 22.18 -12.99
CA LEU A 880 1.86 23.39 -13.81
C LEU A 880 3.21 24.04 -14.12
N PHE A 881 4.05 24.28 -13.12
CA PHE A 881 5.37 24.88 -13.33
C PHE A 881 6.30 23.98 -14.14
N SER A 882 6.20 22.65 -13.99
CA SER A 882 6.95 21.70 -14.84
C SER A 882 6.55 21.81 -16.32
N CYS A 883 5.24 21.88 -16.61
CA CYS A 883 4.75 22.07 -17.98
C CYS A 883 5.21 23.41 -18.56
N LEU A 884 5.12 24.48 -17.78
CA LEU A 884 5.59 25.81 -18.19
C LEU A 884 7.11 25.82 -18.44
N ALA A 885 7.90 25.24 -17.55
CA ALA A 885 9.35 25.15 -17.72
C ALA A 885 9.73 24.35 -18.98
N ARG A 886 9.00 23.27 -19.30
CA ARG A 886 9.22 22.52 -20.54
C ARG A 886 8.83 23.33 -21.78
N LEU A 887 7.75 24.10 -21.74
CA LEU A 887 7.39 25.01 -22.83
C LEU A 887 8.45 26.10 -23.04
N GLU A 888 8.96 26.72 -21.98
CA GLU A 888 10.05 27.71 -22.05
C GLU A 888 11.32 27.12 -22.69
N VAL A 889 11.66 25.86 -22.37
CA VAL A 889 12.80 25.18 -22.99
C VAL A 889 12.56 24.88 -24.48
N LEU A 890 11.32 24.54 -24.87
CA LEU A 890 10.96 24.26 -26.26
C LEU A 890 10.80 25.53 -27.10
N LEU A 891 10.46 26.66 -26.48
CA LEU A 891 10.17 27.95 -27.13
C LEU A 891 11.01 29.08 -26.54
N PRO A 892 12.35 29.03 -26.64
CA PRO A 892 13.23 29.99 -25.96
C PRO A 892 13.13 31.43 -26.48
N GLU A 893 12.60 31.63 -27.68
CA GLU A 893 12.49 32.95 -28.34
C GLU A 893 11.10 33.58 -28.20
N GLU A 894 10.09 32.84 -27.73
CA GLU A 894 8.70 33.28 -27.65
C GLU A 894 8.32 33.63 -26.20
N ASP A 895 7.41 34.59 -26.03
CA ASP A 895 6.76 34.79 -24.72
C ASP A 895 5.69 33.71 -24.55
N VAL A 896 6.03 32.65 -23.82
CA VAL A 896 5.14 31.52 -23.54
C VAL A 896 3.82 31.99 -22.91
N LEU A 897 3.84 32.98 -22.02
CA LEU A 897 2.65 33.45 -21.30
C LEU A 897 1.71 34.25 -22.21
N ASP A 898 2.24 35.02 -23.15
CA ASP A 898 1.42 35.68 -24.18
C ASP A 898 0.86 34.67 -25.19
N LEU A 899 1.67 33.65 -25.56
CA LEU A 899 1.24 32.59 -26.45
C LEU A 899 0.08 31.76 -25.86
N LEU A 900 0.10 31.47 -24.56
CA LEU A 900 -1.00 30.79 -23.86
C LEU A 900 -2.32 31.57 -23.88
N ARG A 901 -2.32 32.87 -24.19
CA ARG A 901 -3.55 33.67 -24.31
C ARG A 901 -4.18 33.66 -25.69
N LYS A 902 -3.39 33.47 -26.74
CA LYS A 902 -3.85 33.50 -28.14
C LYS A 902 -4.58 32.20 -28.49
N ASP A 903 -5.69 32.27 -29.21
CA ASP A 903 -6.40 31.08 -29.70
C ASP A 903 -5.45 30.19 -30.53
N LYS A 904 -5.54 28.86 -30.41
CA LYS A 904 -4.68 27.90 -31.14
C LYS A 904 -4.67 28.14 -32.66
N ASP A 905 -5.82 28.49 -33.24
CA ASP A 905 -5.99 28.77 -34.68
C ASP A 905 -5.21 30.02 -35.16
N ARG A 906 -4.68 30.83 -34.24
CA ARG A 906 -3.91 32.04 -34.51
C ARG A 906 -2.43 31.90 -34.17
N GLN A 907 -1.98 30.68 -33.83
CA GLN A 907 -0.58 30.37 -33.56
C GLN A 907 0.09 29.77 -34.80
N PRO A 908 1.43 29.87 -34.94
CA PRO A 908 2.17 29.14 -35.97
C PRO A 908 1.91 27.63 -35.87
N LEU A 909 2.14 26.89 -36.96
CA LEU A 909 2.16 25.43 -36.92
C LEU A 909 3.26 24.96 -35.97
N MET A 910 2.85 24.53 -34.77
CA MET A 910 3.76 24.06 -33.72
C MET A 910 3.90 22.54 -33.72
N ALA A 911 4.98 22.04 -33.11
CA ALA A 911 5.13 20.62 -32.83
C ALA A 911 3.98 20.10 -31.97
N VAL A 912 3.54 18.86 -32.21
CA VAL A 912 2.46 18.19 -31.47
C VAL A 912 2.70 18.22 -29.95
N GLU A 913 3.96 18.11 -29.51
CA GLU A 913 4.36 18.19 -28.11
C GLU A 913 3.95 19.50 -27.42
N ILE A 914 4.00 20.63 -28.14
CA ILE A 914 3.62 21.94 -27.61
C ILE A 914 2.11 21.99 -27.37
N TYR A 915 1.31 21.47 -28.30
CA TYR A 915 -0.15 21.44 -28.12
C TYR A 915 -0.58 20.55 -26.95
N LEU A 916 0.07 19.40 -26.76
CA LEU A 916 -0.16 18.53 -25.60
C LEU A 916 0.17 19.23 -24.27
N LEU A 917 1.25 20.02 -24.23
CA LEU A 917 1.60 20.81 -23.04
C LEU A 917 0.59 21.94 -22.78
N GLN A 918 0.05 22.57 -23.82
CA GLN A 918 -1.03 23.56 -23.68
C GLN A 918 -2.29 22.91 -23.11
N ASP A 919 -2.69 21.73 -23.60
CA ASP A 919 -3.84 20.98 -23.11
C ASP A 919 -3.67 20.59 -21.64
N ALA A 920 -2.47 20.14 -21.25
CA ALA A 920 -2.15 19.86 -19.86
C ALA A 920 -2.27 21.12 -18.96
N ILE A 921 -1.84 22.29 -19.45
CA ILE A 921 -1.97 23.57 -18.74
C ILE A 921 -3.44 23.97 -18.59
N ILE A 922 -4.28 23.76 -19.62
CA ILE A 922 -5.73 23.94 -19.52
C ILE A 922 -6.30 23.07 -18.39
N ILE A 923 -5.99 21.77 -18.40
CA ILE A 923 -6.45 20.81 -17.39
C ILE A 923 -6.03 21.24 -15.98
N HIS A 924 -4.76 21.60 -15.80
CA HIS A 924 -4.25 22.07 -14.52
C HIS A 924 -4.95 23.36 -14.05
N SER A 925 -5.23 24.28 -14.96
CA SER A 925 -5.92 25.54 -14.67
C SER A 925 -7.40 25.32 -14.31
N LEU A 926 -8.08 24.37 -14.95
CA LEU A 926 -9.45 23.96 -14.60
C LEU A 926 -9.53 23.40 -13.18
N ASP A 927 -8.56 22.56 -12.79
CA ASP A 927 -8.49 22.03 -11.42
C ASP A 927 -8.20 23.13 -10.38
N LEU A 928 -7.29 24.05 -10.69
CA LEU A 928 -6.98 25.19 -9.81
C LEU A 928 -8.18 26.13 -9.63
N MET A 929 -8.94 26.36 -10.72
CA MET A 929 -10.22 27.08 -10.67
C MET A 929 -11.24 26.33 -9.80
N TYR A 930 -11.39 25.02 -9.99
CA TYR A 930 -12.27 24.19 -9.17
C TYR A 930 -11.89 24.23 -7.69
N PHE A 931 -10.58 24.16 -7.37
CA PHE A 931 -10.12 24.31 -5.99
C PHE A 931 -10.56 25.67 -5.42
N TRP A 932 -10.29 26.77 -6.11
CA TRP A 932 -10.59 28.12 -5.64
C TRP A 932 -12.10 28.37 -5.44
N MET A 933 -12.92 27.89 -6.37
CA MET A 933 -14.35 28.19 -6.43
C MET A 933 -15.21 27.19 -5.65
N TYR A 934 -14.77 25.94 -5.51
CA TYR A 934 -15.57 24.87 -4.94
C TYR A 934 -15.00 24.34 -3.62
N GLN A 935 -13.68 24.14 -3.51
CA GLN A 935 -13.12 23.39 -2.37
C GLN A 935 -12.98 24.21 -1.07
N PRO A 936 -13.27 23.62 0.10
CA PRO A 936 -13.25 24.34 1.38
C PRO A 936 -11.84 24.80 1.75
N ARG A 937 -11.74 26.05 2.23
CA ARG A 937 -10.48 26.71 2.65
C ARG A 937 -9.41 26.86 1.55
N ALA A 938 -9.71 26.53 0.30
CA ALA A 938 -8.76 26.62 -0.79
C ALA A 938 -8.30 28.06 -1.06
N ARG A 939 -9.22 29.04 -1.02
CA ARG A 939 -8.90 30.47 -1.18
C ARG A 939 -7.89 30.98 -0.14
N THR A 940 -8.12 30.62 1.13
CA THR A 940 -7.25 31.01 2.25
C THR A 940 -5.83 30.49 2.05
N LEU A 941 -5.70 29.26 1.57
CA LEU A 941 -4.41 28.65 1.35
C LEU A 941 -3.68 29.21 0.12
N LEU A 942 -4.34 29.34 -1.04
CA LEU A 942 -3.67 29.91 -2.22
C LEU A 942 -3.20 31.36 -1.95
N THR A 943 -4.01 32.14 -1.23
CA THR A 943 -3.60 33.49 -0.78
C THR A 943 -2.37 33.45 0.13
N ARG A 944 -2.22 32.40 0.94
CA ARG A 944 -1.01 32.18 1.74
C ARG A 944 0.17 31.81 0.83
N LEU A 945 -0.01 30.91 -0.13
CA LEU A 945 1.01 30.50 -1.09
C LEU A 945 1.52 31.69 -1.92
N PHE A 946 0.65 32.62 -2.33
CA PHE A 946 1.08 33.86 -3.02
C PHE A 946 2.02 34.75 -2.20
N ARG A 947 2.00 34.65 -0.86
CA ARG A 947 2.95 35.35 0.01
C ARG A 947 4.27 34.60 0.16
N GLU A 948 4.28 33.32 -0.19
CA GLU A 948 5.45 32.43 -0.12
C GLU A 948 6.19 32.34 -1.46
N MET A 949 5.48 32.57 -2.58
CA MET A 949 6.02 32.62 -3.95
C MET A 949 6.89 33.86 -4.20
N THR A 950 7.85 33.73 -5.10
CA THR A 950 8.59 34.89 -5.64
C THR A 950 7.67 35.75 -6.51
N VAL A 951 8.10 36.98 -6.81
CA VAL A 951 7.35 37.87 -7.71
C VAL A 951 7.19 37.23 -9.09
N GLU A 952 8.23 36.57 -9.60
CA GLU A 952 8.23 35.83 -10.86
C GLU A 952 7.27 34.65 -10.80
N GLU A 953 7.42 33.72 -9.84
CA GLU A 953 6.54 32.55 -9.68
C GLU A 953 5.05 32.95 -9.62
N ARG A 954 4.75 34.00 -8.86
CA ARG A 954 3.39 34.53 -8.73
C ARG A 954 2.88 35.13 -10.03
N THR A 955 3.73 35.88 -10.75
CA THR A 955 3.37 36.49 -12.04
C THR A 955 3.14 35.42 -13.09
N THR A 956 4.07 34.47 -13.22
CA THR A 956 3.97 33.30 -14.10
C THR A 956 2.69 32.50 -13.83
N PHE A 957 2.38 32.22 -12.56
CA PHE A 957 1.13 31.54 -12.19
C PHE A 957 -0.11 32.31 -12.67
N VAL A 958 -0.23 33.59 -12.31
CA VAL A 958 -1.44 34.38 -12.61
C VAL A 958 -1.62 34.55 -14.11
N LEU A 959 -0.54 34.80 -14.84
CA LEU A 959 -0.58 34.95 -16.29
C LEU A 959 -0.88 33.63 -17.00
N SER A 960 -0.38 32.49 -16.51
CA SER A 960 -0.70 31.18 -17.09
C SER A 960 -2.18 30.83 -16.96
N GLN A 961 -2.86 31.28 -15.89
CA GLN A 961 -4.30 31.06 -15.71
C GLN A 961 -5.15 31.79 -16.76
N ALA A 962 -4.61 32.80 -17.46
CA ALA A 962 -5.32 33.52 -18.51
C ALA A 962 -5.71 32.61 -19.70
N ILE A 963 -5.12 31.42 -19.81
CA ILE A 963 -5.54 30.38 -20.78
C ILE A 963 -7.02 30.02 -20.67
N LEU A 964 -7.63 30.20 -19.49
CA LEU A 964 -9.05 29.94 -19.25
C LEU A 964 -10.00 30.87 -20.04
N VAL A 965 -9.48 31.93 -20.66
CA VAL A 965 -10.25 32.81 -21.56
C VAL A 965 -10.58 32.12 -22.89
N ARG A 966 -9.89 31.02 -23.24
CA ARG A 966 -10.13 30.23 -24.46
C ARG A 966 -11.40 29.36 -24.37
N THR A 967 -12.54 30.00 -24.14
CA THR A 967 -13.82 29.33 -23.86
C THR A 967 -14.24 28.36 -24.96
N LYS A 968 -14.03 28.69 -26.24
CA LYS A 968 -14.37 27.79 -27.36
C LYS A 968 -13.57 26.49 -27.34
N GLU A 969 -12.26 26.60 -27.13
CA GLU A 969 -11.34 25.47 -27.08
C GLU A 969 -11.65 24.55 -25.90
N ILE A 970 -11.77 25.14 -24.71
CA ILE A 970 -12.09 24.40 -23.48
C ILE A 970 -13.47 23.73 -23.59
N SER A 971 -14.47 24.43 -24.15
CA SER A 971 -15.80 23.83 -24.39
C SER A 971 -15.71 22.64 -25.33
N ARG A 972 -14.89 22.73 -26.38
CA ARG A 972 -14.64 21.62 -27.30
C ARG A 972 -13.97 20.45 -26.59
N MET A 973 -12.96 20.69 -25.74
CA MET A 973 -12.33 19.61 -24.95
C MET A 973 -13.33 18.88 -24.04
N PHE A 974 -14.30 19.60 -23.45
CA PHE A 974 -15.39 18.97 -22.68
C PHE A 974 -16.27 18.07 -23.56
N VAL A 975 -16.62 18.52 -24.76
CA VAL A 975 -17.43 17.75 -25.73
C VAL A 975 -16.65 16.56 -26.28
N ASP A 976 -15.35 16.74 -26.53
CA ASP A 976 -14.43 15.71 -27.02
C ASP A 976 -14.08 14.67 -25.93
N GLY A 977 -14.60 14.82 -24.71
CA GLY A 977 -14.63 13.75 -23.71
C GLY A 977 -13.61 13.87 -22.57
N ILE A 978 -13.02 15.05 -22.31
CA ILE A 978 -12.02 15.23 -21.23
C ILE A 978 -12.50 14.77 -19.84
N LEU A 979 -13.82 14.78 -19.60
CA LEU A 979 -14.50 14.32 -18.38
C LEU A 979 -15.55 13.21 -18.64
N GLY A 980 -15.43 12.51 -19.76
CA GLY A 980 -16.38 11.48 -20.18
C GLY A 980 -17.79 12.01 -20.45
N ASN A 981 -18.78 11.12 -20.41
CA ASN A 981 -20.15 11.42 -20.86
C ASN A 981 -20.92 12.42 -19.97
N ASN A 982 -20.48 12.64 -18.73
CA ASN A 982 -21.15 13.52 -17.75
C ASN A 982 -20.56 14.93 -17.70
N PHE A 983 -20.13 15.47 -18.86
CA PHE A 983 -19.43 16.76 -18.95
C PHE A 983 -20.32 18.01 -18.74
N SER A 984 -21.64 17.88 -18.78
CA SER A 984 -22.58 19.02 -18.76
C SER A 984 -22.46 19.90 -17.51
N LYS A 985 -22.34 19.31 -16.32
CA LYS A 985 -22.17 20.05 -15.05
C LYS A 985 -20.80 20.75 -14.97
N PRO A 986 -19.65 20.08 -15.22
CA PRO A 986 -18.36 20.74 -15.31
C PRO A 986 -18.30 21.89 -16.32
N LEU A 987 -18.89 21.71 -17.51
CA LEU A 987 -18.91 22.72 -18.57
C LEU A 987 -19.69 23.97 -18.12
N ALA A 988 -20.89 23.78 -17.58
CA ALA A 988 -21.69 24.89 -17.03
C ALA A 988 -20.92 25.63 -15.92
N PHE A 989 -20.28 24.88 -15.02
CA PHE A 989 -19.45 25.47 -13.96
C PHE A 989 -18.29 26.30 -14.51
N PHE A 990 -17.57 25.81 -15.53
CA PHE A 990 -16.51 26.57 -16.18
C PHE A 990 -17.01 27.87 -16.80
N LEU A 991 -18.08 27.79 -17.60
CA LEU A 991 -18.66 28.96 -18.28
C LEU A 991 -19.12 30.02 -17.27
N ASP A 992 -19.73 29.62 -16.15
CA ASP A 992 -20.23 30.53 -15.13
C ASP A 992 -19.12 31.11 -14.22
N SER A 993 -18.02 30.37 -14.01
CA SER A 993 -17.07 30.67 -12.93
C SER A 993 -15.72 31.24 -13.38
N HIS A 994 -15.28 31.00 -14.62
CA HIS A 994 -13.91 31.33 -15.06
C HIS A 994 -13.59 32.83 -14.96
N ALA A 995 -14.50 33.72 -15.38
CA ALA A 995 -14.27 35.16 -15.34
C ALA A 995 -14.11 35.67 -13.90
N GLN A 996 -14.99 35.23 -12.98
CA GLN A 996 -14.89 35.57 -11.56
C GLN A 996 -13.60 35.03 -10.93
N TYR A 997 -13.20 33.80 -11.30
CA TYR A 997 -11.96 33.21 -10.82
C TYR A 997 -10.73 34.05 -11.21
N LEU A 998 -10.63 34.47 -12.47
CA LEU A 998 -9.52 35.28 -12.96
C LEU A 998 -9.45 36.65 -12.26
N ALA A 999 -10.59 37.30 -12.04
CA ALA A 999 -10.66 38.54 -11.28
C ALA A 999 -10.22 38.36 -9.82
N ASP A 1000 -10.71 37.31 -9.16
CA ASP A 1000 -10.39 36.99 -7.76
C ASP A 1000 -8.89 36.73 -7.56
N ILE A 1001 -8.24 35.93 -8.43
CA ILE A 1001 -6.81 35.62 -8.30
C ILE A 1001 -5.92 36.82 -8.63
N SER A 1002 -6.34 37.68 -9.57
CA SER A 1002 -5.63 38.92 -9.88
C SER A 1002 -5.64 39.87 -8.67
N GLN A 1003 -6.81 40.03 -8.04
CA GLN A 1003 -6.93 40.82 -6.82
C GLN A 1003 -6.12 40.24 -5.65
N ALA A 1004 -6.18 38.91 -5.45
CA ALA A 1004 -5.51 38.25 -4.33
C ALA A 1004 -3.98 38.22 -4.47
N SER A 1005 -3.46 38.15 -5.71
CA SER A 1005 -2.02 38.13 -6.01
C SER A 1005 -1.40 39.53 -6.14
N GLY A 1006 -2.20 40.55 -6.47
CA GLY A 1006 -1.73 41.88 -6.83
C GLY A 1006 -1.13 41.98 -8.24
N VAL A 1007 -1.23 40.92 -9.05
CA VAL A 1007 -0.79 40.89 -10.45
C VAL A 1007 -1.99 41.10 -11.35
N ARG A 1008 -1.93 42.11 -12.23
CA ARG A 1008 -3.01 42.35 -13.22
C ARG A 1008 -2.87 41.37 -14.38
N ILE A 1009 -4.00 40.76 -14.75
CA ILE A 1009 -4.13 40.04 -16.02
C ILE A 1009 -4.49 41.11 -17.07
N PRO A 1010 -3.66 41.38 -18.09
CA PRO A 1010 -4.01 42.34 -19.12
C PRO A 1010 -5.39 42.02 -19.74
N GLU A 1011 -6.27 43.02 -19.76
CA GLU A 1011 -7.54 42.97 -20.49
C GLU A 1011 -7.24 43.03 -21.99
N LYS A 1012 -8.05 42.34 -22.80
CA LYS A 1012 -7.93 42.34 -24.26
C LYS A 1012 -8.08 43.73 -24.86
#